data_AF-A0A833X2H4-F1
#
_entry.id   AF-A0A833X2H4-F1
#
_cell.length_a   1.000
_cell.length_b   1.000
_cell.length_c   1.000
_cell.angle_alpha   90.00
_cell.angle_beta   90.00
_cell.angle_gamma   90.00
#
_symmetry.space_group_name_H-M   'P 1'
#
loop_
_entity.id
_entity.type
_entity.pdbx_description
1 polymer ?
#
loop_
_entity_poly.entity_id
_entity_poly.type
_entity_poly.pdbx_seq_one_letter_code
_entity_poly.pdbx_strand_id
1 'polypeptide(L)'
;MAAPIPAGSQRKFGPKWELKYAVAVTERDQLTQIPTKAVCLMCQAFEREEAVGSKRKKTSRVRSFLAPWRPDNMKRHMEQQHPLRWEEYQKLTDGEKRVYFSAREVMAMSGGDDAVPSLVVPPMVSEPTPSAEAYALAAQYRAFLVDKDIVEELIAGVLFQTTNDEYRNAWNVPLTFTLLEEASAALNNADIDVNESRYVARVESLLKFNMCLKYVAMGLSLSQVVPLLQKTAEETGMDASLSGSSFTEQQLACLCRVACAVNFQTLKDTLRRVWAFTIALEQGNDAASPYLDVRVRFERDAQLLDFHLVSIPIREDSPQIIRHQSELVVKCLDIVAPAWKAQLIGVTTSDSFAKMPSCSRVIVNRLAQSCVASFYCEWGLLSQLELAIQESFNGLCNQRFMAGLTSLVGHFRRQRALIREMNGEMCPKFEDGQWRSVASVLKWFTVHRARLFNCVQDTQPPGAPGKEWWVTVIAVNGIMERVNVALTMLRGPSAALGSARREYVAKLVTDLAVVTGTLGPLAVSQQSNGHNIEFGDFSMSREAAISFLKEQGSFVMNAVNELEVNFPACCQAAVESTANFAVSVIARTHQIMLECDENSNSTASVNTAMPPFLPQELCKTRNQLFATHLQAQRVRLLQHYSADQIEQIEDQHRMLRTSYQLDEHVSQVINAIPGTCSFAEAWKDARFGGNDCRLLREFCGAIACAAIDPRALKNASEAEFC
;
A
#
# COMPACT_ATOMS: atom_id res chain seq x y z
N MET A 1 55.84 -5.92 22.80
CA MET A 1 56.41 -6.04 21.44
C MET A 1 55.27 -6.43 20.51
N ALA A 2 54.89 -5.75 19.44
CA ALA A 2 55.51 -4.70 18.64
C ALA A 2 54.60 -3.45 18.54
N ALA A 3 55.21 -2.28 18.33
CA ALA A 3 54.51 -1.01 18.22
C ALA A 3 53.69 -0.92 16.91
N PRO A 4 52.51 -0.26 16.91
CA PRO A 4 51.80 0.03 15.66
C PRO A 4 52.61 1.01 14.82
N ILE A 5 52.89 0.62 13.58
CA ILE A 5 53.55 1.43 12.56
C ILE A 5 52.66 2.67 12.28
N PRO A 6 53.19 3.90 12.16
CA PRO A 6 52.38 5.07 11.90
C PRO A 6 51.68 4.91 10.55
N ALA A 7 50.37 5.15 10.50
CA ALA A 7 49.59 5.16 9.27
C ALA A 7 50.01 6.33 8.38
N GLY A 8 51.09 6.14 7.62
CA GLY A 8 51.44 7.00 6.51
C GLY A 8 50.30 6.97 5.49
N SER A 9 49.72 8.14 5.21
CA SER A 9 48.66 8.39 4.22
C SER A 9 48.76 7.44 3.01
N GLN A 10 47.91 6.40 2.98
CA GLN A 10 47.83 5.50 1.84
C GLN A 10 47.28 6.30 0.66
N ARG A 11 48.14 6.56 -0.33
CA ARG A 11 47.80 7.34 -1.53
C ARG A 11 46.68 6.60 -2.27
N LYS A 12 45.51 7.23 -2.37
CA LYS A 12 44.38 6.72 -3.17
C LYS A 12 44.74 6.78 -4.66
N PHE A 13 44.18 5.85 -5.43
CA PHE A 13 44.37 5.83 -6.89
C PHE A 13 43.76 7.11 -7.49
N GLY A 14 44.58 7.87 -8.22
CA GLY A 14 44.16 9.17 -8.77
C GLY A 14 43.23 9.02 -9.98
N PRO A 15 42.15 9.82 -10.10
CA PRO A 15 41.15 9.67 -11.16
C PRO A 15 41.68 9.95 -12.58
N LYS A 16 42.83 10.62 -12.71
CA LYS A 16 43.48 10.90 -14.00
C LYS A 16 44.64 9.94 -14.32
N TRP A 17 44.91 8.95 -13.46
CA TRP A 17 46.10 8.09 -13.60
C TRP A 17 45.97 7.06 -14.70
N GLU A 18 44.76 6.65 -15.05
CA GLU A 18 44.52 5.69 -16.13
C GLU A 18 45.05 6.21 -17.47
N LEU A 19 44.68 7.44 -17.81
CA LEU A 19 45.18 8.14 -19.00
C LEU A 19 46.62 8.64 -18.83
N LYS A 20 46.97 9.13 -17.63
CA LYS A 20 48.30 9.71 -17.41
C LYS A 20 49.42 8.67 -17.43
N TYR A 21 49.13 7.42 -17.06
CA TYR A 21 50.14 6.35 -16.94
C TYR A 21 49.82 5.13 -17.81
N ALA A 22 48.87 5.20 -18.74
CA ALA A 22 48.46 4.09 -19.60
C ALA A 22 48.14 2.81 -18.81
N VAL A 23 47.32 2.93 -17.76
CA VAL A 23 46.88 1.81 -16.91
C VAL A 23 45.35 1.73 -16.86
N ALA A 24 44.80 0.54 -16.64
CA ALA A 24 43.36 0.35 -16.46
C ALA A 24 43.06 -0.36 -15.14
N VAL A 25 42.09 0.15 -14.38
CA VAL A 25 41.58 -0.53 -13.18
C VAL A 25 40.80 -1.77 -13.62
N THR A 26 41.21 -2.94 -13.13
CA THR A 26 40.61 -4.24 -13.50
C THR A 26 39.79 -4.84 -12.38
N GLU A 27 40.05 -4.47 -11.12
CA GLU A 27 39.28 -4.93 -9.96
C GLU A 27 38.97 -3.76 -9.03
N ARG A 28 37.76 -3.77 -8.47
CA ARG A 28 37.25 -2.82 -7.48
C ARG A 28 36.67 -3.57 -6.30
N ASP A 29 36.74 -2.96 -5.12
CA ASP A 29 36.11 -3.49 -3.91
C ASP A 29 34.59 -3.51 -4.05
N GLN A 30 33.95 -4.65 -3.76
CA GLN A 30 32.52 -4.88 -4.08
C GLN A 30 31.56 -3.96 -3.31
N LEU A 31 31.92 -3.55 -2.08
CA LEU A 31 31.08 -2.67 -1.26
C LEU A 31 31.39 -1.18 -1.49
N THR A 32 32.67 -0.83 -1.64
CA THR A 32 33.11 0.58 -1.65
C THR A 32 33.41 1.13 -3.05
N GLN A 33 33.49 0.26 -4.06
CA GLN A 33 33.81 0.57 -5.46
C GLN A 33 35.20 1.23 -5.67
N ILE A 34 36.08 1.19 -4.66
CA ILE A 34 37.44 1.73 -4.71
C ILE A 34 38.34 0.78 -5.52
N PRO A 35 39.20 1.29 -6.43
CA PRO A 35 40.16 0.46 -7.17
C PRO A 35 41.08 -0.35 -6.25
N THR A 36 41.18 -1.65 -6.50
CA THR A 36 42.07 -2.57 -5.77
C THR A 36 43.24 -3.04 -6.64
N LYS A 37 43.06 -3.09 -7.98
CA LYS A 37 44.10 -3.54 -8.93
C LYS A 37 44.02 -2.80 -10.27
N ALA A 38 45.17 -2.41 -10.80
CA ALA A 38 45.31 -1.81 -12.13
C ALA A 38 46.37 -2.54 -12.95
N VAL A 39 46.20 -2.62 -14.28
CA VAL A 39 47.13 -3.29 -15.19
C VAL A 39 47.72 -2.33 -16.22
N CYS A 40 48.92 -2.61 -16.69
CA CYS A 40 49.60 -1.88 -17.76
C CYS A 40 48.95 -2.17 -19.12
N LEU A 41 48.36 -1.17 -19.76
CA LEU A 41 47.71 -1.31 -21.07
C LEU A 41 48.73 -1.56 -22.18
N MET A 42 49.96 -1.05 -22.07
CA MET A 42 51.02 -1.33 -23.05
C MET A 42 51.50 -2.78 -22.99
N CYS A 43 51.61 -3.39 -21.80
CA CYS A 43 51.91 -4.82 -21.67
C CYS A 43 50.78 -5.71 -22.20
N GLN A 44 49.54 -5.21 -22.18
CA GLN A 44 48.36 -5.93 -22.64
C GLN A 44 48.20 -5.82 -24.16
N ALA A 45 48.42 -4.64 -24.72
CA ALA A 45 48.26 -4.36 -26.16
C ALA A 45 49.49 -4.74 -26.99
N PHE A 46 50.68 -4.78 -26.38
CA PHE A 46 51.94 -4.87 -27.09
C PHE A 46 52.91 -5.86 -26.46
N GLU A 47 53.67 -6.57 -27.31
CA GLU A 47 54.85 -7.31 -26.85
C GLU A 47 55.90 -6.31 -26.32
N ARG A 48 56.67 -6.70 -25.30
CA ARG A 48 57.67 -5.80 -24.69
C ARG A 48 58.77 -5.47 -25.70
N GLU A 49 59.11 -4.18 -25.79
CA GLU A 49 60.14 -3.70 -26.70
C GLU A 49 61.53 -4.17 -26.24
N GLU A 50 62.38 -4.61 -27.18
CA GLU A 50 63.70 -5.12 -26.84
C GLU A 50 64.59 -4.00 -26.32
N ALA A 51 65.11 -4.18 -25.10
CA ALA A 51 66.29 -3.44 -24.68
C ALA A 51 67.49 -3.97 -25.49
N VAL A 52 68.17 -3.08 -26.20
CA VAL A 52 69.32 -3.39 -27.06
C VAL A 52 70.35 -4.22 -26.27
N GLY A 53 70.48 -5.52 -26.60
CA GLY A 53 71.52 -6.42 -26.07
C GLY A 53 71.08 -7.71 -25.35
N SER A 54 69.79 -8.10 -25.30
CA SER A 54 69.34 -9.27 -24.52
C SER A 54 69.18 -10.58 -25.33
N LYS A 55 69.97 -11.61 -25.03
CA LYS A 55 69.99 -12.95 -25.72
C LYS A 55 69.06 -14.04 -25.13
N ARG A 56 67.91 -13.73 -24.52
CA ARG A 56 66.90 -14.74 -24.08
C ARG A 56 65.49 -14.38 -24.52
N LYS A 57 64.76 -15.37 -25.08
CA LYS A 57 63.33 -15.31 -25.43
C LYS A 57 62.48 -15.15 -24.15
N LYS A 58 61.57 -14.16 -24.10
CA LYS A 58 60.81 -13.81 -22.87
C LYS A 58 59.33 -14.20 -22.92
N THR A 59 58.83 -14.62 -21.75
CA THR A 59 57.42 -14.93 -21.46
C THR A 59 56.57 -13.67 -21.34
N SER A 60 55.46 -13.62 -22.09
CA SER A 60 54.44 -12.58 -22.06
C SER A 60 53.59 -12.66 -20.78
N ARG A 61 53.91 -11.86 -19.76
CA ARG A 61 53.03 -11.69 -18.59
C ARG A 61 52.75 -10.21 -18.36
N VAL A 62 51.46 -9.86 -18.41
CA VAL A 62 50.94 -8.50 -18.19
C VAL A 62 51.27 -8.03 -16.77
N ARG A 63 51.79 -6.81 -16.63
CA ARG A 63 52.15 -6.24 -15.32
C ARG A 63 50.91 -5.65 -14.64
N SER A 64 50.67 -6.06 -13.39
CA SER A 64 49.66 -5.48 -12.50
C SER A 64 50.29 -4.64 -11.38
N PHE A 65 49.53 -3.67 -10.88
CA PHE A 65 49.85 -2.76 -9.79
C PHE A 65 48.73 -2.85 -8.73
N LEU A 66 49.13 -2.91 -7.46
CA LEU A 66 48.23 -3.01 -6.30
C LEU A 66 48.55 -1.89 -5.31
N ALA A 67 47.66 -1.68 -4.34
CA ALA A 67 47.91 -0.78 -3.21
C ALA A 67 49.11 -1.28 -2.35
N PRO A 68 49.93 -0.37 -1.77
CA PRO A 68 49.83 1.09 -1.80
C PRO A 68 50.20 1.67 -3.17
N TRP A 69 49.37 2.57 -3.70
CA TRP A 69 49.49 3.07 -5.07
C TRP A 69 50.70 4.01 -5.25
N ARG A 70 51.61 3.63 -6.15
CA ARG A 70 52.89 4.30 -6.42
C ARG A 70 52.99 4.73 -7.89
N PRO A 71 52.64 5.99 -8.23
CA PRO A 71 52.72 6.50 -9.61
C PRO A 71 54.13 6.45 -10.21
N ASP A 72 55.14 6.61 -9.37
CA ASP A 72 56.56 6.45 -9.70
C ASP A 72 56.87 5.06 -10.27
N ASN A 73 56.27 4.01 -9.71
CA ASN A 73 56.44 2.65 -10.22
C ASN A 73 55.73 2.44 -11.57
N MET A 74 54.55 3.03 -11.76
CA MET A 74 53.81 2.96 -13.02
C MET A 74 54.59 3.65 -14.14
N LYS A 75 55.07 4.88 -13.89
CA LYS A 75 55.87 5.65 -14.85
C LYS A 75 57.17 4.94 -15.22
N ARG A 76 57.93 4.49 -14.21
CA ARG A 76 59.20 3.78 -14.42
C ARG A 76 59.01 2.49 -15.21
N HIS A 77 57.91 1.77 -15.00
CA HIS A 77 57.60 0.58 -15.78
C HIS A 77 57.41 0.90 -17.27
N MET A 78 56.67 1.96 -17.61
CA MET A 78 56.47 2.37 -19.00
C MET A 78 57.79 2.80 -19.65
N GLU A 79 58.58 3.63 -18.96
CA GLU A 79 59.87 4.11 -19.45
C GLU A 79 60.88 2.96 -19.69
N GLN A 80 60.82 1.89 -18.89
CA GLN A 80 61.78 0.78 -18.98
C GLN A 80 61.35 -0.37 -19.88
N GLN A 81 60.05 -0.61 -20.04
CA GLN A 81 59.54 -1.79 -20.75
C GLN A 81 58.83 -1.44 -22.07
N HIS A 82 58.47 -0.17 -22.26
CA HIS A 82 57.81 0.35 -23.46
C HIS A 82 58.36 1.73 -23.86
N PRO A 83 59.69 1.95 -23.92
CA PRO A 83 60.27 3.28 -24.09
C PRO A 83 59.79 4.02 -25.34
N LEU A 84 59.67 3.36 -26.49
CA LEU A 84 59.31 4.00 -27.77
C LEU A 84 57.84 4.39 -27.77
N ARG A 85 56.96 3.44 -27.43
CA ARG A 85 55.51 3.67 -27.38
C ARG A 85 55.10 4.59 -26.23
N TRP A 86 55.84 4.59 -25.14
CA TRP A 86 55.63 5.53 -24.06
C TRP A 86 55.94 6.97 -24.48
N GLU A 87 56.99 7.19 -25.27
CA GLU A 87 57.31 8.51 -25.81
C GLU A 87 56.24 8.98 -26.82
N GLU A 88 55.75 8.08 -27.68
CA GLU A 88 54.66 8.37 -28.60
C GLU A 88 53.36 8.70 -27.85
N TYR A 89 52.98 7.86 -26.88
CA TYR A 89 51.78 8.06 -26.08
C TYR A 89 51.81 9.38 -25.30
N GLN A 90 52.97 9.82 -24.82
CA GLN A 90 53.06 11.08 -24.08
C GLN A 90 52.74 12.31 -24.93
N LYS A 91 53.04 12.27 -26.24
CA LYS A 91 52.82 13.39 -27.19
C LYS A 91 51.35 13.53 -27.60
N LEU A 92 50.51 12.54 -27.31
CA LEU A 92 49.08 12.54 -27.64
C LEU A 92 48.23 13.39 -26.70
N THR A 93 47.15 13.96 -27.24
CA THR A 93 46.12 14.64 -26.46
C THR A 93 45.29 13.65 -25.63
N ASP A 94 44.58 14.13 -24.61
CA ASP A 94 43.74 13.27 -23.75
C ASP A 94 42.61 12.56 -24.52
N GLY A 95 42.16 13.13 -25.65
CA GLY A 95 41.19 12.49 -26.55
C GLY A 95 41.80 11.32 -27.31
N GLU A 96 42.98 11.50 -27.89
CA GLU A 96 43.71 10.48 -28.64
C GLU A 96 44.20 9.34 -27.73
N LYS A 97 44.61 9.67 -26.50
CA LYS A 97 45.00 8.68 -25.48
C LYS A 97 43.91 7.69 -25.11
N ARG A 98 42.62 8.07 -25.23
CA ARG A 98 41.48 7.19 -24.93
C ARG A 98 41.24 6.12 -25.99
N VAL A 99 41.68 6.35 -27.22
CA VAL A 99 41.48 5.43 -28.35
C VAL A 99 42.79 4.74 -28.80
N TYR A 100 43.94 5.15 -28.25
CA TYR A 100 45.27 4.65 -28.64
C TYR A 100 45.44 3.11 -28.53
N PHE A 101 44.75 2.46 -27.59
CA PHE A 101 44.89 1.00 -27.37
C PHE A 101 43.77 0.16 -28.02
N SER A 102 42.79 0.80 -28.68
CA SER A 102 41.56 0.14 -29.15
C SER A 102 41.67 -0.56 -30.51
N ALA A 103 42.83 -0.51 -31.18
CA ALA A 103 42.95 -0.84 -32.61
C ALA A 103 43.42 -2.29 -32.93
N ARG A 104 43.51 -3.24 -31.99
CA ARG A 104 44.17 -4.54 -32.25
C ARG A 104 43.42 -5.83 -31.92
N GLU A 105 42.10 -5.81 -31.73
CA GLU A 105 41.33 -7.06 -31.64
C GLU A 105 41.07 -7.74 -33.00
N VAL A 106 41.54 -7.18 -34.13
CA VAL A 106 41.18 -7.67 -35.48
C VAL A 106 42.32 -8.32 -36.29
N MET A 107 43.48 -8.67 -35.72
CA MET A 107 44.61 -9.23 -36.51
C MET A 107 45.16 -10.58 -36.03
N ALA A 108 44.29 -11.57 -35.86
CA ALA A 108 44.71 -12.96 -35.65
C ALA A 108 43.87 -14.02 -36.42
N MET A 109 43.31 -13.69 -37.58
CA MET A 109 42.81 -14.58 -38.65
C MET A 109 42.61 -13.63 -39.85
N SER A 110 43.18 -13.71 -41.05
CA SER A 110 43.69 -14.79 -41.89
C SER A 110 44.55 -14.13 -42.99
N GLY A 111 45.56 -14.82 -43.52
CA GLY A 111 46.19 -14.42 -44.78
C GLY A 111 45.36 -14.87 -45.98
N GLY A 112 45.40 -14.09 -47.07
CA GLY A 112 44.90 -14.47 -48.40
C GLY A 112 43.93 -13.45 -49.00
N ASP A 113 44.35 -12.83 -50.10
CA ASP A 113 43.71 -11.77 -50.87
C ASP A 113 42.26 -12.06 -51.31
N ASP A 114 41.36 -11.10 -51.09
CA ASP A 114 40.63 -10.32 -52.11
C ASP A 114 39.32 -9.76 -51.52
N ALA A 115 39.07 -8.47 -51.81
CA ALA A 115 37.95 -7.63 -51.40
C ALA A 115 37.91 -7.18 -49.92
N VAL A 116 38.01 -5.86 -49.73
CA VAL A 116 37.89 -5.13 -48.46
C VAL A 116 36.57 -5.47 -47.74
N PRO A 117 36.58 -6.11 -46.56
CA PRO A 117 35.40 -6.18 -45.70
C PRO A 117 35.45 -5.01 -44.72
N SER A 118 34.37 -4.23 -44.70
CA SER A 118 34.09 -3.21 -43.70
C SER A 118 34.30 -3.77 -42.28
N LEU A 119 35.15 -3.11 -41.48
CA LEU A 119 35.36 -3.42 -40.06
C LEU A 119 34.10 -3.02 -39.27
N VAL A 120 33.15 -3.94 -39.15
CA VAL A 120 31.99 -3.83 -38.27
C VAL A 120 32.44 -4.07 -36.84
N VAL A 121 32.43 -3.02 -36.02
CA VAL A 121 32.55 -3.16 -34.55
C VAL A 121 31.28 -3.88 -34.06
N PRO A 122 31.36 -5.04 -33.39
CA PRO A 122 30.17 -5.69 -32.86
C PRO A 122 29.54 -4.80 -31.78
N PRO A 123 28.21 -4.64 -31.77
CA PRO A 123 27.54 -3.76 -30.82
C PRO A 123 27.79 -4.18 -29.37
N MET A 124 27.89 -3.21 -28.46
CA MET A 124 28.04 -3.45 -27.00
C MET A 124 26.83 -4.16 -26.38
N VAL A 125 25.77 -4.35 -27.15
CA VAL A 125 24.54 -5.05 -26.80
C VAL A 125 24.34 -6.14 -27.85
N SER A 126 24.22 -7.39 -27.41
CA SER A 126 23.77 -8.48 -28.29
C SER A 126 22.34 -8.16 -28.70
N GLU A 127 22.03 -8.11 -30.01
CA GLU A 127 20.64 -8.08 -30.46
C GLU A 127 19.95 -9.32 -29.86
N PRO A 128 18.92 -9.15 -29.00
CA PRO A 128 18.20 -10.31 -28.48
C PRO A 128 17.54 -10.99 -29.67
N THR A 129 17.94 -12.22 -29.93
CA THR A 129 17.18 -13.08 -30.84
C THR A 129 16.10 -13.73 -29.99
N PRO A 130 14.80 -13.43 -30.17
CA PRO A 130 13.77 -14.11 -29.41
C PRO A 130 13.85 -15.61 -29.67
N SER A 131 13.73 -16.41 -28.62
CA SER A 131 13.64 -17.86 -28.79
C SER A 131 12.37 -18.22 -29.58
N ALA A 132 12.37 -19.37 -30.23
CA ALA A 132 11.16 -19.90 -30.87
C ALA A 132 9.99 -20.03 -29.86
N GLU A 133 10.31 -20.30 -28.58
CA GLU A 133 9.34 -20.32 -27.48
C GLU A 133 8.75 -18.93 -27.20
N ALA A 134 9.55 -17.87 -27.26
CA ALA A 134 9.08 -16.49 -27.07
C ALA A 134 8.10 -16.07 -28.17
N TYR A 135 8.40 -16.38 -29.44
CA TYR A 135 7.47 -16.15 -30.55
C TYR A 135 6.20 -17.00 -30.44
N ALA A 136 6.33 -18.27 -30.04
CA ALA A 136 5.17 -19.15 -29.84
C ALA A 136 4.25 -18.63 -28.72
N LEU A 137 4.82 -18.13 -27.61
CA LEU A 137 4.07 -17.49 -26.53
C LEU A 137 3.40 -16.19 -26.99
N ALA A 138 4.08 -15.41 -27.82
CA ALA A 138 3.55 -14.14 -28.32
C ALA A 138 2.44 -14.31 -29.37
N ALA A 139 2.44 -15.44 -30.10
CA ALA A 139 1.39 -15.81 -31.04
C ALA A 139 0.14 -16.43 -30.38
N GLN A 140 0.17 -16.66 -29.05
CA GLN A 140 -1.01 -17.14 -28.34
C GLN A 140 -2.09 -16.07 -28.35
N TYR A 141 -3.26 -16.43 -28.85
CA TYR A 141 -4.46 -15.61 -28.78
C TYR A 141 -5.40 -16.16 -27.70
N ARG A 142 -6.29 -15.29 -27.19
CA ARG A 142 -7.35 -15.69 -26.28
C ARG A 142 -8.65 -15.00 -26.64
N ALA A 143 -9.73 -15.75 -26.61
CA ALA A 143 -11.08 -15.23 -26.75
C ALA A 143 -11.78 -15.25 -25.39
N PHE A 144 -12.51 -14.19 -25.07
CA PHE A 144 -13.31 -14.10 -23.86
C PHE A 144 -14.79 -13.92 -24.23
N LEU A 145 -15.66 -14.59 -23.50
CA LEU A 145 -17.09 -14.41 -23.64
C LEU A 145 -17.57 -13.41 -22.60
N VAL A 146 -18.30 -12.39 -23.04
CA VAL A 146 -18.81 -11.32 -22.19
C VAL A 146 -20.27 -11.07 -22.52
N ASP A 147 -21.12 -10.96 -21.50
CA ASP A 147 -22.54 -10.65 -21.68
C ASP A 147 -22.73 -9.27 -22.34
N LYS A 148 -23.73 -9.16 -23.22
CA LYS A 148 -24.05 -7.94 -23.99
C LYS A 148 -24.16 -6.69 -23.11
N ASP A 149 -24.91 -6.77 -22.02
CA ASP A 149 -25.13 -5.63 -21.12
C ASP A 149 -23.83 -5.11 -20.49
N ILE A 150 -22.83 -5.97 -20.26
CA ILE A 150 -21.54 -5.50 -19.75
C ILE A 150 -20.85 -4.62 -20.80
N VAL A 151 -20.87 -5.03 -22.07
CA VAL A 151 -20.20 -4.30 -23.15
C VAL A 151 -20.95 -3.02 -23.50
N GLU A 152 -22.26 -3.10 -23.72
CA GLU A 152 -23.06 -1.98 -24.20
C GLU A 152 -23.37 -0.97 -23.09
N GLU A 153 -23.76 -1.45 -21.90
CA GLU A 153 -24.26 -0.57 -20.86
C GLU A 153 -23.16 -0.15 -19.87
N LEU A 154 -22.23 -1.04 -19.49
CA LEU A 154 -21.15 -0.68 -18.56
C LEU A 154 -19.95 -0.07 -19.27
N ILE A 155 -19.38 -0.78 -20.24
CA ILE A 155 -18.20 -0.28 -20.96
C ILE A 155 -18.60 0.94 -21.80
N ALA A 156 -19.47 0.79 -22.80
CA ALA A 156 -19.82 1.93 -23.65
C ALA A 156 -20.67 2.98 -22.91
N GLY A 157 -21.59 2.55 -22.06
CA GLY A 157 -22.60 3.42 -21.46
C GLY A 157 -22.30 4.04 -20.08
N VAL A 158 -21.51 3.43 -19.19
CA VAL A 158 -21.26 3.96 -17.82
C VAL A 158 -19.84 4.48 -17.67
N LEU A 159 -18.84 3.72 -18.14
CA LEU A 159 -17.44 4.06 -17.94
C LEU A 159 -16.89 5.05 -18.98
N PHE A 160 -17.45 5.07 -20.19
CA PHE A 160 -16.88 5.83 -21.32
C PHE A 160 -17.88 6.73 -22.04
N GLN A 161 -18.89 7.27 -21.35
CA GLN A 161 -19.84 8.25 -21.92
C GLN A 161 -19.10 9.41 -22.59
N THR A 162 -19.21 9.53 -23.92
CA THR A 162 -18.78 10.70 -24.67
C THR A 162 -19.89 11.74 -24.69
N THR A 163 -19.57 12.99 -24.35
CA THR A 163 -20.52 14.11 -24.28
C THR A 163 -21.03 14.62 -25.64
N ASN A 164 -20.70 13.97 -26.76
CA ASN A 164 -21.06 14.41 -28.11
C ASN A 164 -21.67 13.29 -28.95
N ASP A 165 -22.61 13.68 -29.82
CA ASP A 165 -23.29 12.90 -30.87
C ASP A 165 -22.35 12.28 -31.95
N GLU A 166 -21.04 12.22 -31.71
CA GLU A 166 -20.06 11.50 -32.55
C GLU A 166 -20.11 9.98 -32.31
N TYR A 167 -21.31 9.46 -32.01
CA TYR A 167 -21.58 8.09 -31.57
C TYR A 167 -21.32 7.00 -32.62
N ARG A 168 -20.69 7.32 -33.77
CA ARG A 168 -20.55 6.35 -34.87
C ARG A 168 -19.13 6.14 -35.41
N ASN A 169 -18.18 7.09 -35.26
CA ASN A 169 -16.94 7.02 -36.03
C ASN A 169 -15.61 7.17 -35.26
N ALA A 170 -15.60 7.53 -33.96
CA ALA A 170 -14.33 7.88 -33.30
C ALA A 170 -13.73 6.80 -32.37
N TRP A 171 -14.50 5.80 -31.91
CA TRP A 171 -14.02 4.85 -30.88
C TRP A 171 -14.53 3.43 -31.14
N ASN A 172 -13.99 2.77 -32.17
CA ASN A 172 -14.39 1.43 -32.61
C ASN A 172 -14.17 0.32 -31.55
N VAL A 173 -15.08 0.22 -30.57
CA VAL A 173 -15.36 -1.00 -29.78
C VAL A 173 -15.67 -2.24 -30.66
N PRO A 174 -16.25 -2.13 -31.88
CA PRO A 174 -16.64 -3.31 -32.68
C PRO A 174 -15.51 -4.20 -33.19
N LEU A 175 -14.26 -3.72 -33.28
CA LEU A 175 -13.17 -4.54 -33.84
C LEU A 175 -12.63 -5.59 -32.87
N THR A 176 -12.80 -5.39 -31.56
CA THR A 176 -12.31 -6.33 -30.55
C THR A 176 -13.43 -7.19 -29.97
N PHE A 177 -14.65 -6.66 -29.90
CA PHE A 177 -15.84 -7.37 -29.45
C PHE A 177 -16.74 -7.69 -30.63
N THR A 178 -16.80 -8.94 -31.04
CA THR A 178 -17.71 -9.41 -32.10
C THR A 178 -18.94 -10.05 -31.46
N LEU A 179 -20.13 -9.60 -31.82
CA LEU A 179 -21.37 -10.20 -31.32
C LEU A 179 -21.49 -11.64 -31.83
N LEU A 180 -21.87 -12.58 -30.97
CA LEU A 180 -21.93 -14.00 -31.34
C LEU A 180 -22.87 -14.28 -32.53
N GLU A 181 -23.94 -13.49 -32.69
CA GLU A 181 -24.88 -13.57 -33.82
C GLU A 181 -24.20 -13.41 -35.20
N GLU A 182 -23.13 -12.61 -35.29
CA GLU A 182 -22.36 -12.40 -36.52
C GLU A 182 -21.27 -13.47 -36.73
N ALA A 183 -20.78 -14.09 -35.64
CA ALA A 183 -19.78 -15.16 -35.69
C ALA A 183 -20.39 -16.52 -36.09
N SER A 184 -21.68 -16.73 -35.82
CA SER A 184 -22.43 -17.94 -36.18
C SER A 184 -23.11 -17.90 -37.55
N ALA A 185 -22.93 -16.83 -38.35
CA ALA A 185 -23.49 -16.74 -39.71
C ALA A 185 -22.97 -17.83 -40.70
N ALA A 186 -22.10 -18.75 -40.26
CA ALA A 186 -21.72 -19.95 -40.99
C ALA A 186 -22.60 -21.19 -40.67
N LEU A 187 -23.50 -21.15 -39.67
CA LEU A 187 -24.38 -22.26 -39.31
C LEU A 187 -25.79 -21.75 -38.98
N ASN A 188 -26.70 -22.09 -39.89
CA ASN A 188 -28.14 -21.78 -39.96
C ASN A 188 -28.88 -21.43 -38.65
N ASN A 189 -29.67 -20.36 -38.78
CA ASN A 189 -30.81 -19.92 -37.99
C ASN A 189 -31.43 -20.95 -37.03
N ALA A 190 -31.36 -20.64 -35.74
CA ALA A 190 -32.40 -20.93 -34.76
C ALA A 190 -32.48 -19.74 -33.79
N ASP A 191 -33.70 -19.36 -33.41
CA ASP A 191 -34.02 -18.28 -32.47
C ASP A 191 -33.07 -18.26 -31.26
N ILE A 192 -32.22 -17.24 -31.17
CA ILE A 192 -31.45 -16.93 -29.97
C ILE A 192 -32.27 -15.93 -29.16
N ASP A 193 -32.60 -16.28 -27.93
CA ASP A 193 -33.22 -15.38 -26.97
C ASP A 193 -32.34 -14.13 -26.81
N VAL A 194 -32.90 -12.96 -27.08
CA VAL A 194 -32.21 -11.65 -27.07
C VAL A 194 -31.60 -11.34 -25.69
N ASN A 195 -32.05 -12.05 -24.65
CA ASN A 195 -31.52 -12.00 -23.27
C ASN A 195 -30.23 -12.82 -23.03
N GLU A 196 -29.77 -13.63 -24.00
CA GLU A 196 -28.56 -14.46 -23.90
C GLU A 196 -27.43 -14.03 -24.86
N SER A 197 -27.60 -12.94 -25.62
CA SER A 197 -26.60 -12.47 -26.57
C SER A 197 -25.27 -12.14 -25.85
N ARG A 198 -24.17 -12.72 -26.34
CA ARG A 198 -22.81 -12.50 -25.82
C ARG A 198 -21.88 -11.92 -26.88
N TYR A 199 -20.90 -11.15 -26.45
CA TYR A 199 -19.76 -10.73 -27.25
C TYR A 199 -18.58 -11.68 -27.06
N VAL A 200 -17.83 -11.88 -28.14
CA VAL A 200 -16.51 -12.50 -28.13
C VAL A 200 -15.46 -11.38 -28.19
N ALA A 201 -14.72 -11.19 -27.11
CA ALA A 201 -13.55 -10.31 -27.09
C ALA A 201 -12.30 -11.10 -27.51
N ARG A 202 -11.76 -10.88 -28.70
CA ARG A 202 -10.55 -11.58 -29.17
C ARG A 202 -9.31 -10.75 -28.96
N VAL A 203 -8.35 -11.29 -28.21
CA VAL A 203 -7.01 -10.75 -28.01
C VAL A 203 -6.05 -11.56 -28.86
N GLU A 204 -5.46 -10.94 -29.89
CA GLU A 204 -4.61 -11.62 -30.88
C GLU A 204 -3.22 -11.99 -30.35
N SER A 205 -2.69 -11.22 -29.40
CA SER A 205 -1.41 -11.48 -28.72
C SER A 205 -1.57 -11.33 -27.21
N LEU A 206 -1.54 -12.46 -26.50
CA LEU A 206 -1.66 -12.51 -25.04
C LEU A 206 -0.46 -11.84 -24.36
N LEU A 207 0.72 -11.95 -24.96
CA LEU A 207 1.93 -11.29 -24.47
C LEU A 207 1.76 -9.77 -24.50
N LYS A 208 1.33 -9.21 -25.65
CA LYS A 208 1.06 -7.78 -25.80
C LYS A 208 0.03 -7.30 -24.79
N PHE A 209 -1.10 -8.00 -24.68
CA PHE A 209 -2.17 -7.67 -23.73
C PHE A 209 -1.66 -7.63 -22.29
N ASN A 210 -0.99 -8.69 -21.83
CA ASN A 210 -0.48 -8.76 -20.46
C ASN A 210 0.58 -7.69 -20.16
N MET A 211 1.48 -7.42 -21.12
CA MET A 211 2.48 -6.35 -20.96
C MET A 211 1.84 -4.98 -20.83
N CYS A 212 0.89 -4.66 -21.72
CA CYS A 212 0.14 -3.41 -21.66
C CYS A 212 -0.56 -3.22 -20.32
N LEU A 213 -1.29 -4.22 -19.84
CA LEU A 213 -1.99 -4.14 -18.57
C LEU A 213 -1.03 -4.01 -17.38
N LYS A 214 0.11 -4.70 -17.41
CA LYS A 214 1.15 -4.55 -16.37
C LYS A 214 1.70 -3.14 -16.34
N TYR A 215 2.01 -2.55 -17.50
CA TYR A 215 2.49 -1.16 -17.55
C TYR A 215 1.45 -0.16 -17.02
N VAL A 216 0.18 -0.34 -17.37
CA VAL A 216 -0.91 0.48 -16.82
C VAL A 216 -1.04 0.28 -15.31
N ALA A 217 -0.97 -0.96 -14.83
CA ALA A 217 -1.01 -1.27 -13.39
C ALA A 217 0.16 -0.67 -12.61
N MET A 218 1.31 -0.43 -13.25
CA MET A 218 2.46 0.28 -12.67
C MET A 218 2.26 1.81 -12.63
N GLY A 219 1.09 2.32 -13.03
CA GLY A 219 0.75 3.75 -12.98
C GLY A 219 1.19 4.55 -14.21
N LEU A 220 1.58 3.90 -15.31
CA LEU A 220 1.94 4.59 -16.55
C LEU A 220 0.70 5.05 -17.32
N SER A 221 0.73 6.27 -17.86
CA SER A 221 -0.34 6.78 -18.72
C SER A 221 -0.37 6.06 -20.07
N LEU A 222 -1.53 6.04 -20.74
CA LEU A 222 -1.66 5.40 -22.07
C LEU A 222 -0.63 5.94 -23.07
N SER A 223 -0.36 7.25 -23.01
CA SER A 223 0.65 7.95 -23.83
C SER A 223 2.10 7.58 -23.50
N GLN A 224 2.37 7.10 -22.28
CA GLN A 224 3.69 6.58 -21.90
C GLN A 224 3.85 5.10 -22.29
N VAL A 225 2.78 4.31 -22.20
CA VAL A 225 2.80 2.87 -22.47
C VAL A 225 3.06 2.57 -23.94
N VAL A 226 2.45 3.30 -24.87
CA VAL A 226 2.62 3.09 -26.32
C VAL A 226 4.10 3.16 -26.75
N PRO A 227 4.86 4.25 -26.51
CA PRO A 227 6.27 4.31 -26.89
C PRO A 227 7.15 3.35 -26.08
N LEU A 228 6.76 3.01 -24.85
CA LEU A 228 7.50 2.02 -24.04
C LEU A 228 7.38 0.61 -24.64
N LEU A 229 6.17 0.23 -25.05
CA LEU A 229 5.92 -1.06 -25.71
C LEU A 229 6.66 -1.14 -27.04
N GLN A 230 6.66 -0.05 -27.81
CA GLN A 230 7.40 0.01 -29.08
C GLN A 230 8.90 -0.19 -28.87
N LYS A 231 9.51 0.56 -27.94
CA LYS A 231 10.93 0.37 -27.60
C LYS A 231 11.21 -1.04 -27.08
N THR A 232 10.28 -1.62 -26.30
CA THR A 232 10.45 -2.98 -25.81
C THR A 232 10.43 -3.98 -26.96
N ALA A 233 9.59 -3.79 -27.98
CA ALA A 233 9.57 -4.63 -29.16
C ALA A 233 10.87 -4.50 -29.99
N GLU A 234 11.33 -3.27 -30.22
CA GLU A 234 12.57 -2.94 -30.94
C GLU A 234 13.79 -3.58 -30.24
N GLU A 235 13.92 -3.37 -28.93
CA GLU A 235 15.04 -3.90 -28.14
C GLU A 235 15.00 -5.42 -28.00
N THR A 236 13.82 -6.05 -28.09
CA THR A 236 13.70 -7.51 -27.96
C THR A 236 13.65 -8.24 -29.29
N GLY A 237 13.55 -7.55 -30.44
CA GLY A 237 13.35 -8.18 -31.76
C GLY A 237 11.97 -8.81 -31.95
N MET A 238 10.98 -8.44 -31.14
CA MET A 238 9.61 -8.99 -31.17
C MET A 238 8.62 -8.08 -31.92
N ASP A 239 9.08 -7.28 -32.89
CA ASP A 239 8.25 -6.29 -33.59
C ASP A 239 7.01 -6.89 -34.26
N ALA A 240 7.14 -8.05 -34.90
CA ALA A 240 6.01 -8.74 -35.52
C ALA A 240 4.92 -9.19 -34.51
N SER A 241 5.32 -9.39 -33.26
CA SER A 241 4.49 -9.96 -32.18
C SER A 241 3.92 -8.92 -31.22
N LEU A 242 4.61 -7.78 -31.07
CA LEU A 242 4.25 -6.70 -30.13
C LEU A 242 3.88 -5.39 -30.84
N SER A 243 4.58 -5.06 -31.93
CA SER A 243 4.51 -3.77 -32.65
C SER A 243 3.90 -3.85 -34.06
N GLY A 244 3.13 -4.90 -34.39
CA GLY A 244 2.36 -4.93 -35.64
C GLY A 244 1.67 -3.58 -35.91
N SER A 245 1.72 -3.12 -37.17
CA SER A 245 1.38 -1.77 -37.67
C SER A 245 0.90 -0.75 -36.62
N SER A 246 1.74 0.25 -36.31
CA SER A 246 1.50 1.43 -35.45
C SER A 246 0.54 1.18 -34.28
N PHE A 247 1.05 0.66 -33.16
CA PHE A 247 0.26 0.54 -31.94
C PHE A 247 -0.16 1.93 -31.43
N THR A 248 -1.46 2.16 -31.24
CA THR A 248 -1.99 3.48 -30.83
C THR A 248 -2.53 3.49 -29.40
N GLU A 249 -2.66 4.69 -28.81
CA GLU A 249 -3.33 4.85 -27.52
C GLU A 249 -4.79 4.34 -27.55
N GLN A 250 -5.45 4.47 -28.70
CA GLN A 250 -6.80 3.95 -28.90
C GLN A 250 -6.84 2.43 -28.84
N GLN A 251 -5.89 1.74 -29.47
CA GLN A 251 -5.79 0.28 -29.39
C GLN A 251 -5.47 -0.17 -27.97
N LEU A 252 -4.56 0.53 -27.27
CA LEU A 252 -4.30 0.27 -25.86
C LEU A 252 -5.54 0.46 -25.00
N ALA A 253 -6.30 1.54 -25.21
CA ALA A 253 -7.55 1.78 -24.51
C ALA A 253 -8.56 0.64 -24.77
N CYS A 254 -8.65 0.11 -25.99
CA CYS A 254 -9.47 -1.07 -26.28
C CYS A 254 -9.03 -2.31 -25.50
N LEU A 255 -7.72 -2.57 -25.36
CA LEU A 255 -7.22 -3.66 -24.52
C LEU A 255 -7.61 -3.47 -23.04
N CYS A 256 -7.50 -2.26 -22.51
CA CYS A 256 -7.96 -1.94 -21.15
C CYS A 256 -9.48 -2.17 -21.00
N ARG A 257 -10.28 -1.80 -22.00
CA ARG A 257 -11.73 -2.06 -22.01
C ARG A 257 -12.06 -3.55 -22.01
N VAL A 258 -11.34 -4.36 -22.79
CA VAL A 258 -11.46 -5.82 -22.73
C VAL A 258 -11.16 -6.33 -21.33
N ALA A 259 -10.07 -5.88 -20.71
CA ALA A 259 -9.74 -6.27 -19.34
C ALA A 259 -10.85 -5.92 -18.35
N CYS A 260 -11.40 -4.70 -18.41
CA CYS A 260 -12.54 -4.30 -17.57
C CYS A 260 -13.77 -5.18 -17.82
N ALA A 261 -14.13 -5.43 -19.08
CA ALA A 261 -15.28 -6.24 -19.45
C ALA A 261 -15.17 -7.69 -18.93
N VAL A 262 -13.99 -8.29 -19.09
CA VAL A 262 -13.68 -9.63 -18.57
C VAL A 262 -13.72 -9.65 -17.04
N ASN A 263 -13.22 -8.61 -16.37
CA ASN A 263 -13.28 -8.50 -14.92
C ASN A 263 -14.73 -8.36 -14.42
N PHE A 264 -15.57 -7.55 -15.07
CA PHE A 264 -17.00 -7.47 -14.74
C PHE A 264 -17.72 -8.79 -14.98
N GLN A 265 -17.41 -9.51 -16.06
CA GLN A 265 -17.97 -10.84 -16.30
C GLN A 265 -17.55 -11.81 -15.19
N THR A 266 -16.27 -11.79 -14.81
CA THR A 266 -15.73 -12.63 -13.74
C THR A 266 -16.38 -12.31 -12.38
N LEU A 267 -16.57 -11.02 -12.10
CA LEU A 267 -17.28 -10.56 -10.91
C LEU A 267 -18.74 -11.00 -10.93
N LYS A 268 -19.44 -10.84 -12.05
CA LYS A 268 -20.83 -11.29 -12.24
C LYS A 268 -20.99 -12.79 -12.00
N ASP A 269 -20.11 -13.59 -12.59
CA ASP A 269 -20.14 -15.04 -12.43
C ASP A 269 -19.76 -15.50 -11.02
N THR A 270 -18.97 -14.69 -10.29
CA THR A 270 -18.63 -14.94 -8.90
C THR A 270 -19.76 -14.55 -7.96
N LEU A 271 -20.37 -13.38 -8.14
CA LEU A 271 -21.47 -12.89 -7.31
C LEU A 271 -22.74 -13.77 -7.43
N ARG A 272 -22.94 -14.42 -8.59
CA ARG A 272 -23.98 -15.45 -8.76
C ARG A 272 -23.80 -16.66 -7.83
N ARG A 273 -22.58 -16.92 -7.34
CA ARG A 273 -22.23 -18.09 -6.53
C ARG A 273 -22.17 -17.82 -5.03
N VAL A 274 -22.36 -16.57 -4.61
CA VAL A 274 -22.42 -16.23 -3.19
C VAL A 274 -23.86 -15.94 -2.79
N TRP A 275 -24.23 -16.31 -1.58
CA TRP A 275 -25.57 -16.02 -1.07
C TRP A 275 -25.76 -14.53 -0.76
N ALA A 276 -24.68 -13.82 -0.44
CA ALA A 276 -24.70 -12.39 -0.13
C ALA A 276 -23.37 -11.67 -0.35
N PHE A 277 -23.44 -10.35 -0.55
CA PHE A 277 -22.29 -9.45 -0.67
C PHE A 277 -22.58 -8.07 -0.09
N THR A 278 -21.54 -7.28 0.15
CA THR A 278 -21.57 -5.94 0.75
C THR A 278 -21.01 -4.91 -0.21
N ILE A 279 -21.52 -3.67 -0.17
CA ILE A 279 -20.93 -2.54 -0.89
C ILE A 279 -20.11 -1.67 0.07
N ALA A 280 -18.87 -1.37 -0.29
CA ALA A 280 -18.05 -0.40 0.43
C ALA A 280 -18.02 0.93 -0.32
N LEU A 281 -18.23 2.02 0.41
CA LEU A 281 -18.18 3.38 -0.08
C LEU A 281 -17.00 4.09 0.58
N GLU A 282 -15.95 4.33 -0.21
CA GLU A 282 -14.71 4.95 0.29
C GLU A 282 -14.44 6.26 -0.42
N GLN A 283 -14.16 7.32 0.34
CA GLN A 283 -13.75 8.59 -0.24
C GLN A 283 -12.25 8.56 -0.55
N GLY A 284 -11.90 8.85 -1.81
CA GLY A 284 -10.52 9.05 -2.27
C GLY A 284 -10.28 10.51 -2.67
N ASN A 285 -9.08 11.03 -2.37
CA ASN A 285 -8.69 12.41 -2.65
C ASN A 285 -7.44 12.52 -3.54
N ASP A 286 -6.92 11.41 -4.06
CA ASP A 286 -5.64 11.36 -4.78
C ASP A 286 -5.76 11.73 -6.28
N ALA A 287 -6.99 11.83 -6.79
CA ALA A 287 -7.26 12.46 -8.07
C ALA A 287 -7.43 13.97 -7.86
N ALA A 288 -7.15 14.79 -8.87
CA ALA A 288 -7.27 16.26 -8.78
C ALA A 288 -8.65 16.78 -8.29
N SER A 289 -9.66 15.90 -8.21
CA SER A 289 -10.95 16.11 -7.53
C SER A 289 -11.29 14.91 -6.61
N PRO A 290 -12.03 15.14 -5.51
CA PRO A 290 -12.49 14.07 -4.63
C PRO A 290 -13.41 13.10 -5.39
N TYR A 291 -13.30 11.82 -5.09
CA TYR A 291 -14.12 10.76 -5.69
C TYR A 291 -14.58 9.75 -4.65
N LEU A 292 -15.64 9.04 -4.99
CA LEU A 292 -16.21 7.94 -4.24
C LEU A 292 -15.82 6.64 -4.95
N ASP A 293 -14.94 5.87 -4.32
CA ASP A 293 -14.62 4.50 -4.70
C ASP A 293 -15.72 3.56 -4.19
N VAL A 294 -16.48 2.98 -5.13
CA VAL A 294 -17.51 1.98 -4.84
C VAL A 294 -16.90 0.60 -5.05
N ARG A 295 -16.92 -0.23 -4.02
CA ARG A 295 -16.30 -1.55 -4.02
C ARG A 295 -17.29 -2.63 -3.61
N VAL A 296 -17.11 -3.85 -4.10
CA VAL A 296 -17.93 -5.02 -3.79
C VAL A 296 -17.11 -5.98 -2.94
N ARG A 297 -17.69 -6.44 -1.82
CA ARG A 297 -17.08 -7.37 -0.88
C ARG A 297 -17.91 -8.61 -0.69
N PHE A 298 -17.27 -9.77 -0.69
CA PHE A 298 -17.94 -11.05 -0.43
C PHE A 298 -16.93 -12.06 0.10
N GLU A 299 -17.44 -13.08 0.78
CA GLU A 299 -16.62 -14.22 1.21
C GLU A 299 -16.61 -15.29 0.14
N ARG A 300 -15.44 -15.90 -0.05
CA ARG A 300 -15.28 -17.11 -0.84
C ARG A 300 -14.12 -17.92 -0.28
N ASP A 301 -14.36 -19.21 -0.02
CA ASP A 301 -13.33 -20.15 0.42
C ASP A 301 -12.56 -19.68 1.68
N ALA A 302 -13.28 -19.15 2.68
CA ALA A 302 -12.78 -18.51 3.90
C ALA A 302 -12.06 -17.16 3.72
N GLN A 303 -11.91 -16.68 2.48
CA GLN A 303 -11.28 -15.39 2.21
C GLN A 303 -12.34 -14.30 2.00
N LEU A 304 -12.11 -13.15 2.62
CA LEU A 304 -12.93 -11.96 2.40
C LEU A 304 -12.30 -11.17 1.25
N LEU A 305 -12.99 -11.14 0.12
CA LEU A 305 -12.50 -10.51 -1.09
C LEU A 305 -13.06 -9.09 -1.23
N ASP A 306 -12.28 -8.19 -1.84
CA ASP A 306 -12.61 -6.78 -2.01
C ASP A 306 -12.22 -6.30 -3.41
N PHE A 307 -13.23 -6.02 -4.25
CA PHE A 307 -13.03 -5.61 -5.63
C PHE A 307 -13.59 -4.22 -5.89
N HIS A 308 -12.80 -3.37 -6.57
CA HIS A 308 -13.28 -2.11 -7.11
C HIS A 308 -14.39 -2.35 -8.14
N LEU A 309 -15.50 -1.62 -8.02
CA LEU A 309 -16.61 -1.65 -8.98
C LEU A 309 -16.60 -0.41 -9.89
N VAL A 310 -16.63 0.78 -9.30
CA VAL A 310 -16.66 2.06 -10.04
C VAL A 310 -16.22 3.22 -9.15
N SER A 311 -15.48 4.17 -9.72
CA SER A 311 -15.15 5.45 -9.08
C SER A 311 -16.06 6.54 -9.60
N ILE A 312 -16.67 7.31 -8.71
CA ILE A 312 -17.60 8.39 -9.06
C ILE A 312 -17.05 9.71 -8.53
N PRO A 313 -16.86 10.75 -9.36
CA PRO A 313 -16.41 12.05 -8.85
C PRO A 313 -17.44 12.60 -7.86
N ILE A 314 -17.01 13.10 -6.69
CA ILE A 314 -17.94 13.69 -5.73
C ILE A 314 -18.26 15.11 -6.21
N ARG A 315 -19.52 15.33 -6.61
CA ARG A 315 -20.02 16.64 -7.07
C ARG A 315 -21.34 16.94 -6.40
N GLU A 316 -21.40 18.08 -5.72
CA GLU A 316 -22.59 18.52 -4.98
C GLU A 316 -23.28 19.73 -5.63
N ASP A 317 -22.92 20.03 -6.89
CA ASP A 317 -23.36 21.24 -7.60
C ASP A 317 -24.89 21.29 -7.81
N SER A 318 -25.55 20.14 -7.96
CA SER A 318 -27.00 20.07 -8.13
C SER A 318 -27.61 18.73 -7.70
N PRO A 319 -28.89 18.69 -7.29
CA PRO A 319 -29.60 17.45 -6.98
C PRO A 319 -29.67 16.46 -8.15
N GLN A 320 -29.68 16.96 -9.39
CA GLN A 320 -29.72 16.14 -10.60
C GLN A 320 -28.39 15.38 -10.79
N ILE A 321 -27.26 16.03 -10.52
CA ILE A 321 -25.93 15.39 -10.58
C ILE A 321 -25.82 14.31 -9.50
N ILE A 322 -26.23 14.62 -8.27
CA ILE A 322 -26.25 13.67 -7.15
C ILE A 322 -27.10 12.44 -7.49
N ARG A 323 -28.28 12.65 -8.08
CA ARG A 323 -29.17 11.57 -8.52
C ARG A 323 -28.52 10.71 -9.59
N HIS A 324 -27.96 11.33 -10.62
CA HIS A 324 -27.26 10.65 -11.71
C HIS A 324 -26.11 9.79 -11.18
N GLN A 325 -25.30 10.32 -10.27
CA GLN A 325 -24.23 9.58 -9.60
C GLN A 325 -24.74 8.33 -8.87
N SER A 326 -25.88 8.43 -8.16
CA SER A 326 -26.50 7.25 -7.53
C SER A 326 -27.05 6.24 -8.56
N GLU A 327 -27.56 6.73 -9.69
CA GLU A 327 -28.12 5.89 -10.76
C GLU A 327 -27.03 5.06 -11.44
N LEU A 328 -25.81 5.60 -11.57
CA LEU A 328 -24.65 4.86 -12.10
C LEU A 328 -24.33 3.63 -11.24
N VAL A 329 -24.31 3.77 -9.90
CA VAL A 329 -24.07 2.63 -9.00
C VAL A 329 -25.15 1.57 -9.16
N VAL A 330 -26.42 1.97 -9.19
CA VAL A 330 -27.53 1.03 -9.34
C VAL A 330 -27.48 0.33 -10.69
N LYS A 331 -27.19 1.06 -11.77
CA LYS A 331 -27.03 0.49 -13.12
C LYS A 331 -25.88 -0.52 -13.17
N CYS A 332 -24.74 -0.23 -12.53
CA CYS A 332 -23.67 -1.19 -12.37
C CYS A 332 -24.17 -2.47 -11.71
N LEU A 333 -24.85 -2.36 -10.57
CA LEU A 333 -25.37 -3.50 -9.82
C LEU A 333 -26.42 -4.30 -10.58
N ASP A 334 -27.35 -3.64 -11.28
CA ASP A 334 -28.38 -4.31 -12.10
C ASP A 334 -27.73 -5.23 -13.17
N ILE A 335 -26.52 -4.91 -13.64
CA ILE A 335 -25.81 -5.68 -14.66
C ILE A 335 -24.86 -6.72 -14.03
N VAL A 336 -24.02 -6.32 -13.07
CA VAL A 336 -23.03 -7.24 -12.46
C VAL A 336 -23.64 -8.19 -11.44
N ALA A 337 -24.78 -7.84 -10.84
CA ALA A 337 -25.48 -8.68 -9.89
C ALA A 337 -26.99 -8.46 -10.03
N PRO A 338 -27.65 -9.01 -11.08
CA PRO A 338 -29.07 -8.74 -11.35
C PRO A 338 -30.02 -9.05 -10.19
N ALA A 339 -29.63 -9.96 -9.29
CA ALA A 339 -30.36 -10.32 -8.08
C ALA A 339 -29.90 -9.53 -6.83
N TRP A 340 -29.18 -8.42 -6.98
CA TRP A 340 -28.56 -7.69 -5.86
C TRP A 340 -29.57 -7.24 -4.81
N LYS A 341 -30.81 -6.89 -5.18
CA LYS A 341 -31.86 -6.52 -4.22
C LYS A 341 -32.16 -7.63 -3.21
N ALA A 342 -31.93 -8.88 -3.61
CA ALA A 342 -32.08 -10.04 -2.76
C ALA A 342 -30.76 -10.52 -2.14
N GLN A 343 -29.60 -10.22 -2.74
CA GLN A 343 -28.27 -10.67 -2.27
C GLN A 343 -27.50 -9.64 -1.42
N LEU A 344 -27.73 -8.34 -1.61
CA LEU A 344 -27.00 -7.28 -0.93
C LEU A 344 -27.33 -7.30 0.57
N ILE A 345 -26.33 -7.54 1.41
CA ILE A 345 -26.48 -7.69 2.87
C ILE A 345 -26.20 -6.40 3.64
N GLY A 346 -25.40 -5.48 3.07
CA GLY A 346 -25.16 -4.21 3.71
C GLY A 346 -24.24 -3.26 2.96
N VAL A 347 -23.98 -2.13 3.58
CA VAL A 347 -23.02 -1.12 3.14
C VAL A 347 -22.04 -0.77 4.27
N THR A 348 -20.77 -0.57 3.92
CA THR A 348 -19.75 -0.04 4.83
C THR A 348 -19.25 1.31 4.29
N THR A 349 -19.06 2.30 5.14
CA THR A 349 -18.58 3.64 4.75
C THR A 349 -17.30 3.99 5.51
N SER A 350 -16.47 4.89 4.96
CA SER A 350 -15.30 5.42 5.68
C SER A 350 -15.64 6.60 6.61
N ASP A 351 -16.84 7.17 6.49
CA ASP A 351 -17.28 8.37 7.20
C ASP A 351 -18.57 8.14 8.01
N SER A 352 -18.80 8.99 9.02
CA SER A 352 -20.10 9.04 9.70
C SER A 352 -21.19 9.55 8.77
N PHE A 353 -22.45 9.15 9.01
CA PHE A 353 -23.58 9.55 8.17
C PHE A 353 -23.72 11.08 8.03
N ALA A 354 -23.40 11.83 9.09
CA ALA A 354 -23.46 13.29 9.10
C ALA A 354 -22.40 13.94 8.20
N LYS A 355 -21.18 13.40 8.19
CA LYS A 355 -20.01 13.92 7.45
C LYS A 355 -19.91 13.38 6.02
N MET A 356 -20.63 12.30 5.73
CA MET A 356 -20.64 11.65 4.43
C MET A 356 -21.20 12.57 3.31
N PRO A 357 -20.59 12.57 2.10
CA PRO A 357 -21.09 13.32 0.95
C PRO A 357 -22.55 13.01 0.63
N SER A 358 -23.25 14.00 0.06
CA SER A 358 -24.68 13.89 -0.24
C SER A 358 -25.00 12.76 -1.22
N CYS A 359 -24.13 12.51 -2.20
CA CYS A 359 -24.27 11.38 -3.13
C CYS A 359 -24.18 10.02 -2.42
N SER A 360 -23.25 9.85 -1.49
CA SER A 360 -23.11 8.62 -0.70
C SER A 360 -24.32 8.38 0.20
N ARG A 361 -24.89 9.42 0.82
CA ARG A 361 -26.16 9.32 1.57
C ARG A 361 -27.31 8.84 0.71
N VAL A 362 -27.45 9.39 -0.49
CA VAL A 362 -28.48 8.98 -1.44
C VAL A 362 -28.28 7.53 -1.89
N ILE A 363 -27.05 7.11 -2.14
CA ILE A 363 -26.72 5.71 -2.48
C ILE A 363 -27.13 4.77 -1.34
N VAL A 364 -26.67 5.02 -0.12
CA VAL A 364 -26.99 4.17 1.05
C VAL A 364 -28.49 4.03 1.23
N ASN A 365 -29.23 5.15 1.24
CA ASN A 365 -30.68 5.15 1.41
C ASN A 365 -31.38 4.37 0.28
N ARG A 366 -30.94 4.56 -0.97
CA ARG A 366 -31.54 3.88 -2.13
C ARG A 366 -31.28 2.37 -2.11
N LEU A 367 -30.06 1.96 -1.76
CA LEU A 367 -29.71 0.54 -1.61
C LEU A 367 -30.52 -0.10 -0.49
N ALA A 368 -30.60 0.54 0.68
CA ALA A 368 -31.36 0.06 1.83
C ALA A 368 -32.86 -0.10 1.50
N GLN A 369 -33.46 0.90 0.81
CA GLN A 369 -34.88 0.87 0.42
C GLN A 369 -35.21 -0.20 -0.64
N SER A 370 -34.22 -0.59 -1.45
CA SER A 370 -34.42 -1.55 -2.54
C SER A 370 -34.24 -3.01 -2.10
N CYS A 371 -33.63 -3.25 -0.94
CA CYS A 371 -33.34 -4.60 -0.45
C CYS A 371 -34.59 -5.28 0.10
N VAL A 372 -34.73 -6.58 -0.19
CA VAL A 372 -35.90 -7.38 0.23
C VAL A 372 -35.86 -7.85 1.68
N ALA A 373 -34.69 -7.77 2.32
CA ALA A 373 -34.42 -8.27 3.67
C ALA A 373 -33.63 -7.24 4.46
N SER A 374 -33.37 -7.55 5.73
CA SER A 374 -32.58 -6.68 6.62
C SER A 374 -31.22 -6.31 6.01
N PHE A 375 -30.87 -5.05 6.19
CA PHE A 375 -29.73 -4.39 5.57
C PHE A 375 -28.84 -3.85 6.68
N TYR A 376 -27.54 -4.19 6.66
CA TYR A 376 -26.58 -3.71 7.65
C TYR A 376 -25.85 -2.45 7.16
N CYS A 377 -25.56 -1.52 8.07
CA CYS A 377 -24.66 -0.40 7.81
C CYS A 377 -23.53 -0.33 8.84
N GLU A 378 -22.30 -0.20 8.36
CA GLU A 378 -21.10 0.10 9.14
C GLU A 378 -20.63 1.52 8.79
N TRP A 379 -20.43 2.38 9.79
CA TRP A 379 -20.20 3.81 9.61
C TRP A 379 -18.73 4.23 9.73
N GLY A 380 -17.77 3.34 9.51
CA GLY A 380 -16.34 3.67 9.46
C GLY A 380 -15.76 4.12 10.79
N LEU A 381 -16.13 3.48 11.90
CA LEU A 381 -15.72 3.91 13.24
C LEU A 381 -14.20 4.02 13.39
N LEU A 382 -13.44 3.06 12.85
CA LEU A 382 -11.99 3.06 12.90
C LEU A 382 -11.43 4.27 12.13
N SER A 383 -11.95 4.52 10.93
CA SER A 383 -11.58 5.66 10.10
C SER A 383 -11.89 7.00 10.79
N GLN A 384 -13.04 7.12 11.44
CA GLN A 384 -13.41 8.29 12.22
C GLN A 384 -12.47 8.54 13.40
N LEU A 385 -12.10 7.48 14.14
CA LEU A 385 -11.15 7.60 15.24
C LEU A 385 -9.76 8.01 14.74
N GLU A 386 -9.29 7.43 13.64
CA GLU A 386 -8.02 7.82 13.01
C GLU A 386 -8.02 9.30 12.56
N LEU A 387 -9.14 9.79 12.03
CA LEU A 387 -9.30 11.19 11.66
C LEU A 387 -9.30 12.10 12.89
N ALA A 388 -10.04 11.74 13.94
CA ALA A 388 -10.05 12.50 15.20
C ALA A 388 -8.65 12.65 15.79
N ILE A 389 -7.85 11.57 15.77
CA ILE A 389 -6.45 11.60 16.21
C ILE A 389 -5.62 12.51 15.31
N GLN A 390 -5.77 12.42 13.98
CA GLN A 390 -5.07 13.28 13.04
C GLN A 390 -5.35 14.76 13.33
N GLU A 391 -6.61 15.12 13.59
CA GLU A 391 -7.00 16.49 13.89
C GLU A 391 -6.45 16.97 15.25
N SER A 392 -6.38 16.10 16.25
CA SER A 392 -5.70 16.41 17.53
C SER A 392 -4.20 16.63 17.32
N PHE A 393 -3.54 15.84 16.47
CA PHE A 393 -2.14 16.07 16.09
C PHE A 393 -1.94 17.37 15.32
N ASN A 394 -2.86 17.76 14.43
CA ASN A 394 -2.78 19.04 13.73
C ASN A 394 -2.77 20.22 14.72
N GLY A 395 -3.50 20.11 15.84
CA GLY A 395 -3.46 21.10 16.92
C GLY A 395 -2.13 21.12 17.70
N LEU A 396 -1.53 19.94 17.95
CA LEU A 396 -0.25 19.82 18.64
C LEU A 396 0.95 20.25 17.78
N CYS A 397 0.96 19.85 16.51
CA CYS A 397 2.05 20.00 15.55
C CYS A 397 2.12 21.43 14.97
N ASN A 398 2.10 22.44 15.84
CA ASN A 398 2.34 23.82 15.44
C ASN A 398 3.78 24.03 14.92
N GLN A 399 4.03 25.19 14.31
CA GLN A 399 5.33 25.52 13.72
C GLN A 399 6.51 25.34 14.69
N ARG A 400 6.34 25.71 15.98
CA ARG A 400 7.40 25.58 16.99
C ARG A 400 7.66 24.10 17.32
N PHE A 401 6.61 23.31 17.51
CA PHE A 401 6.73 21.88 17.78
C PHE A 401 7.43 21.16 16.63
N MET A 402 7.01 21.44 15.40
CA MET A 402 7.55 20.81 14.18
C MET A 402 8.99 21.25 13.87
N ALA A 403 9.35 22.50 14.17
CA ALA A 403 10.74 22.95 14.06
C ALA A 403 11.67 22.17 14.99
N GLY A 404 11.26 21.96 16.25
CA GLY A 404 11.99 21.14 17.21
C GLY A 404 12.12 19.69 16.77
N LEU A 405 11.00 19.09 16.32
CA LEU A 405 10.97 17.72 15.81
C LEU A 405 11.92 17.54 14.61
N THR A 406 11.83 18.43 13.63
CA THR A 406 12.66 18.39 12.41
C THR A 406 14.14 18.56 12.73
N SER A 407 14.48 19.49 13.63
CA SER A 407 15.86 19.72 14.06
C SER A 407 16.45 18.47 14.71
N LEU A 408 15.73 17.88 15.68
CA LEU A 408 16.20 16.69 16.39
C LEU A 408 16.27 15.45 15.50
N VAL A 409 15.25 15.18 14.68
CA VAL A 409 15.26 14.06 13.72
C VAL A 409 16.43 14.21 12.75
N GLY A 410 16.64 15.40 12.19
CA GLY A 410 17.76 15.69 11.32
C GLY A 410 19.12 15.51 12.01
N HIS A 411 19.23 15.92 13.27
CA HIS A 411 20.44 15.77 14.07
C HIS A 411 20.77 14.30 14.38
N PHE A 412 19.84 13.56 14.98
CA PHE A 412 20.07 12.17 15.39
C PHE A 412 20.38 11.25 14.21
N ARG A 413 19.74 11.48 13.05
CA ARG A 413 20.03 10.71 11.83
C ARG A 413 21.42 10.96 11.24
N ARG A 414 22.06 12.09 11.56
CA ARG A 414 23.43 12.42 11.10
C ARG A 414 24.49 11.99 12.11
N GLN A 415 24.10 11.69 13.35
CA GLN A 415 25.03 11.39 14.44
C GLN A 415 25.50 9.93 14.41
N ARG A 416 26.60 9.66 13.70
CA ARG A 416 27.17 8.31 13.54
C ARG A 416 27.55 7.64 14.87
N ALA A 417 28.01 8.42 15.85
CA ALA A 417 28.38 7.89 17.17
C ALA A 417 27.15 7.30 17.89
N LEU A 418 26.06 8.08 17.96
CA LEU A 418 24.79 7.66 18.54
C LEU A 418 24.22 6.42 17.83
N ILE A 419 24.20 6.41 16.50
CA ILE A 419 23.70 5.26 15.71
C ILE A 419 24.51 3.99 16.05
N ARG A 420 25.83 4.10 16.17
CA ARG A 420 26.69 2.97 16.55
C ARG A 420 26.40 2.47 17.97
N GLU A 421 26.17 3.38 18.93
CA GLU A 421 25.78 3.04 20.30
C GLU A 421 24.38 2.42 20.41
N MET A 422 23.52 2.70 19.44
CA MET A 422 22.19 2.11 19.29
C MET A 422 22.19 0.87 18.40
N ASN A 423 23.33 0.20 18.22
CA ASN A 423 23.47 -1.02 17.41
C ASN A 423 22.95 -0.88 15.96
N GLY A 424 23.13 0.31 15.37
CA GLY A 424 22.68 0.60 14.01
C GLY A 424 21.22 1.06 13.89
N GLU A 425 20.48 1.11 15.00
CA GLU A 425 19.13 1.66 15.02
C GLU A 425 19.17 3.17 14.73
N MET A 426 18.43 3.60 13.71
CA MET A 426 18.35 5.01 13.30
C MET A 426 17.01 5.61 13.73
N CYS A 427 17.04 6.89 14.12
CA CYS A 427 15.83 7.67 14.33
C CYS A 427 14.91 7.59 13.09
N PRO A 428 13.62 7.22 13.24
CA PRO A 428 12.68 7.14 12.12
C PRO A 428 12.55 8.48 11.39
N LYS A 429 12.17 8.43 10.11
CA LYS A 429 11.67 9.62 9.40
C LYS A 429 10.19 9.79 9.69
N PHE A 430 9.71 11.02 9.57
CA PHE A 430 8.29 11.31 9.57
C PHE A 430 7.91 12.05 8.28
N GLU A 431 6.63 11.97 7.95
CA GLU A 431 6.00 12.70 6.86
C GLU A 431 5.09 13.76 7.47
N ASP A 432 5.23 14.99 7.00
CA ASP A 432 4.43 16.10 7.51
C ASP A 432 2.94 15.87 7.21
N GLY A 433 2.08 16.22 8.16
CA GLY A 433 0.65 15.95 8.08
C GLY A 433 0.22 14.50 8.33
N GLN A 434 1.13 13.54 8.55
CA GLN A 434 0.76 12.16 8.89
C GLN A 434 1.02 11.82 10.36
N TRP A 435 -0.05 11.78 11.17
CA TRP A 435 0.06 11.58 12.61
C TRP A 435 0.77 10.30 13.01
N ARG A 436 0.59 9.20 12.24
CA ARG A 436 1.21 7.90 12.52
C ARG A 436 2.73 7.96 12.46
N SER A 437 3.25 8.69 11.49
CA SER A 437 4.70 8.86 11.29
C SER A 437 5.30 9.71 12.41
N VAL A 438 4.62 10.77 12.82
CA VAL A 438 5.00 11.63 13.95
C VAL A 438 4.97 10.84 15.26
N ALA A 439 3.85 10.16 15.55
CA ALA A 439 3.70 9.33 16.76
C ALA A 439 4.78 8.24 16.86
N SER A 440 5.17 7.63 15.74
CA SER A 440 6.29 6.67 15.69
C SER A 440 7.61 7.30 16.13
N VAL A 441 7.92 8.52 15.66
CA VAL A 441 9.11 9.27 16.10
C VAL A 441 9.02 9.63 17.59
N LEU A 442 7.86 10.10 18.07
CA LEU A 442 7.67 10.46 19.49
C LEU A 442 7.86 9.25 20.42
N LYS A 443 7.36 8.08 20.00
CA LYS A 443 7.60 6.81 20.70
C LYS A 443 9.08 6.49 20.74
N TRP A 444 9.77 6.60 19.61
CA TRP A 444 11.22 6.37 19.53
C TRP A 444 12.01 7.33 20.44
N PHE A 445 11.62 8.61 20.48
CA PHE A 445 12.18 9.61 21.41
C PHE A 445 11.96 9.25 22.87
N THR A 446 10.79 8.71 23.20
CA THR A 446 10.45 8.30 24.57
C THR A 446 11.25 7.07 24.99
N VAL A 447 11.34 6.05 24.14
CA VAL A 447 12.08 4.80 24.41
C VAL A 447 13.57 5.07 24.61
N HIS A 448 14.18 5.92 23.78
CA HIS A 448 15.62 6.17 23.80
C HIS A 448 16.03 7.44 24.55
N ARG A 449 15.09 8.07 25.26
CA ARG A 449 15.19 9.41 25.87
C ARG A 449 16.52 9.70 26.57
N ALA A 450 16.98 8.81 27.44
CA ALA A 450 18.19 9.04 28.23
C ALA A 450 19.44 9.25 27.34
N ARG A 451 19.57 8.45 26.27
CA ARG A 451 20.69 8.55 25.33
C ARG A 451 20.57 9.79 24.46
N LEU A 452 19.36 10.07 23.97
CA LEU A 452 19.09 11.23 23.15
C LEU A 452 19.36 12.53 23.90
N PHE A 453 19.00 12.60 25.18
CA PHE A 453 19.21 13.77 26.00
C PHE A 453 20.71 14.06 26.22
N ASN A 454 21.51 13.03 26.52
CA ASN A 454 22.97 13.16 26.62
C ASN A 454 23.55 13.64 25.29
N CYS A 455 23.13 13.05 24.17
CA CYS A 455 23.57 13.47 22.85
C CYS A 455 23.27 14.95 22.59
N VAL A 456 22.06 15.44 22.93
CA VAL A 456 21.68 16.84 22.74
C VAL A 456 22.50 17.77 23.64
N GLN A 457 22.80 17.36 24.88
CA GLN A 457 23.65 18.12 25.79
C GLN A 457 25.08 18.24 25.27
N ASP A 458 25.63 17.15 24.73
CA ASP A 458 27.00 17.10 24.22
C ASP A 458 27.17 17.87 22.90
N THR A 459 26.19 17.79 22.00
CA THR A 459 26.30 18.37 20.65
C THR A 459 25.70 19.76 20.51
N GLN A 460 24.81 20.15 21.42
CA GLN A 460 24.06 21.43 21.40
C GLN A 460 23.53 21.80 20.00
N PRO A 461 22.64 20.98 19.41
CA PRO A 461 22.19 21.22 18.05
C PRO A 461 21.44 22.56 17.93
N PRO A 462 21.65 23.32 16.84
CA PRO A 462 20.94 24.58 16.64
C PRO A 462 19.43 24.32 16.49
N GLY A 463 18.63 25.08 17.24
CA GLY A 463 17.18 24.89 17.27
C GLY A 463 16.71 23.67 18.06
N ALA A 464 17.56 23.08 18.90
CA ALA A 464 17.13 22.07 19.86
C ALA A 464 16.06 22.65 20.80
N PRO A 465 14.92 21.97 20.98
CA PRO A 465 13.86 22.46 21.84
C PRO A 465 14.23 22.26 23.33
N GLY A 466 13.61 23.05 24.21
CA GLY A 466 13.83 23.00 25.65
C GLY A 466 13.17 21.82 26.35
N LYS A 467 13.30 21.76 27.68
CA LYS A 467 12.73 20.69 28.52
C LYS A 467 11.20 20.62 28.40
N GLU A 468 10.53 21.75 28.19
CA GLU A 468 9.08 21.83 28.03
C GLU A 468 8.59 20.99 26.85
N TRP A 469 9.35 20.95 25.76
CA TRP A 469 9.00 20.17 24.58
C TRP A 469 9.14 18.67 24.83
N TRP A 470 10.22 18.25 25.50
CA TRP A 470 10.43 16.85 25.87
C TRP A 470 9.36 16.33 26.84
N VAL A 471 8.96 17.17 27.79
CA VAL A 471 7.83 16.90 28.71
C VAL A 471 6.56 16.62 27.91
N THR A 472 6.20 17.50 26.96
CA THR A 472 5.03 17.32 26.09
C THR A 472 5.12 16.04 25.25
N VAL A 473 6.27 15.72 24.65
CA VAL A 473 6.45 14.51 23.84
C VAL A 473 6.18 13.24 24.62
N ILE A 474 6.70 13.14 25.85
CA ILE A 474 6.54 11.94 26.68
C ILE A 474 5.07 11.78 27.09
N ALA A 475 4.42 12.89 27.49
CA ALA A 475 3.02 12.89 27.89
C ALA A 475 2.08 12.51 26.73
N VAL A 476 2.32 13.08 25.53
CA VAL A 476 1.58 12.73 24.31
C VAL A 476 1.78 11.25 23.96
N ASN A 477 3.00 10.72 24.07
CA ASN A 477 3.23 9.29 23.84
C ASN A 477 2.42 8.41 24.82
N GLY A 478 2.34 8.78 26.10
CA GLY A 478 1.54 8.05 27.10
C GLY A 478 0.03 8.01 26.80
N ILE A 479 -0.51 9.06 26.19
CA ILE A 479 -1.88 9.08 25.65
C ILE A 479 -1.98 8.14 24.44
N MET A 480 -1.02 8.25 23.51
CA MET A 480 -1.03 7.47 22.28
C MET A 480 -0.87 5.97 22.47
N GLU A 481 -0.24 5.52 23.55
CA GLU A 481 -0.18 4.09 23.89
C GLU A 481 -1.59 3.50 24.13
N ARG A 482 -2.46 4.21 24.84
CA ARG A 482 -3.86 3.79 25.08
C ARG A 482 -4.69 3.84 23.80
N VAL A 483 -4.52 4.91 23.03
CA VAL A 483 -5.16 5.05 21.71
C VAL A 483 -4.76 3.90 20.77
N ASN A 484 -3.48 3.53 20.73
CA ASN A 484 -3.00 2.43 19.90
C ASN A 484 -3.56 1.07 20.34
N VAL A 485 -3.74 0.84 21.65
CA VAL A 485 -4.42 -0.37 22.14
C VAL A 485 -5.86 -0.42 21.65
N ALA A 486 -6.61 0.68 21.78
CA ALA A 486 -7.99 0.76 21.30
C ALA A 486 -8.09 0.57 19.77
N LEU A 487 -7.21 1.21 18.99
CA LEU A 487 -7.14 1.02 17.53
C LEU A 487 -6.84 -0.44 17.15
N THR A 488 -5.93 -1.11 17.87
CA THR A 488 -5.64 -2.53 17.63
C THR A 488 -6.86 -3.40 17.90
N MET A 489 -7.60 -3.13 18.98
CA MET A 489 -8.85 -3.86 19.27
C MET A 489 -9.91 -3.60 18.19
N LEU A 490 -10.09 -2.35 17.76
CA LEU A 490 -11.06 -1.94 16.74
C LEU A 490 -10.78 -2.50 15.34
N ARG A 491 -9.51 -2.82 15.04
CA ARG A 491 -9.13 -3.50 13.78
C ARG A 491 -9.48 -4.98 13.76
N GLY A 492 -9.60 -5.60 14.94
CA GLY A 492 -9.96 -7.01 15.04
C GLY A 492 -11.41 -7.24 14.60
N PRO A 493 -11.73 -8.34 13.90
CA PRO A 493 -13.11 -8.64 13.51
C PRO A 493 -14.04 -8.86 14.72
N SER A 494 -13.50 -9.14 15.92
CA SER A 494 -14.29 -9.16 17.15
C SER A 494 -14.87 -7.79 17.50
N ALA A 495 -14.17 -6.70 17.14
CA ALA A 495 -14.73 -5.37 17.23
C ALA A 495 -15.82 -5.14 16.18
N ALA A 496 -16.07 -6.02 15.23
CA ALA A 496 -17.18 -5.82 14.31
C ALA A 496 -18.56 -6.16 14.94
N LEU A 497 -18.55 -6.74 16.16
CA LEU A 497 -19.74 -6.98 16.96
C LEU A 497 -20.18 -5.67 17.62
N GLY A 498 -21.41 -5.22 17.34
CA GLY A 498 -21.88 -3.87 17.70
C GLY A 498 -21.72 -3.49 19.18
N SER A 499 -21.82 -4.45 20.11
CA SER A 499 -21.61 -4.22 21.54
C SER A 499 -20.14 -3.97 21.91
N ALA A 500 -19.21 -4.68 21.27
CA ALA A 500 -17.78 -4.57 21.55
C ALA A 500 -17.20 -3.24 21.06
N ARG A 501 -17.68 -2.71 19.92
CA ARG A 501 -17.27 -1.39 19.39
C ARG A 501 -17.44 -0.29 20.40
N ARG A 502 -18.68 -0.14 20.88
CA ARG A 502 -19.05 0.90 21.82
C ARG A 502 -18.24 0.75 23.10
N GLU A 503 -18.07 -0.48 23.58
CA GLU A 503 -17.29 -0.76 24.77
C GLU A 503 -15.81 -0.35 24.62
N TYR A 504 -15.17 -0.66 23.48
CA TYR A 504 -13.77 -0.27 23.25
C TYR A 504 -13.58 1.25 23.21
N VAL A 505 -14.49 1.98 22.56
CA VAL A 505 -14.40 3.44 22.47
C VAL A 505 -14.76 4.11 23.81
N ALA A 506 -15.81 3.63 24.49
CA ALA A 506 -16.19 4.09 25.82
C ALA A 506 -15.07 3.87 26.84
N LYS A 507 -14.45 2.69 26.77
CA LYS A 507 -13.28 2.36 27.59
C LYS A 507 -12.10 3.29 27.29
N LEU A 508 -11.82 3.59 26.02
CA LEU A 508 -10.76 4.54 25.66
C LEU A 508 -11.01 5.93 26.27
N VAL A 509 -12.23 6.46 26.16
CA VAL A 509 -12.61 7.75 26.75
C VAL A 509 -12.41 7.73 28.27
N THR A 510 -12.88 6.66 28.92
CA THR A 510 -12.78 6.49 30.37
C THR A 510 -11.32 6.36 30.83
N ASP A 511 -10.53 5.51 30.18
CA ASP A 511 -9.13 5.26 30.51
C ASP A 511 -8.29 6.52 30.32
N LEU A 512 -8.56 7.30 29.26
CA LEU A 512 -7.88 8.58 29.04
C LEU A 512 -8.29 9.60 30.11
N ALA A 513 -9.59 9.80 30.37
CA ALA A 513 -10.08 10.76 31.36
C ALA A 513 -9.53 10.48 32.77
N VAL A 514 -9.49 9.21 33.17
CA VAL A 514 -8.93 8.78 34.47
C VAL A 514 -7.44 9.12 34.56
N VAL A 515 -6.68 8.85 33.50
CA VAL A 515 -5.21 9.02 33.51
C VAL A 515 -4.81 10.49 33.39
N THR A 516 -5.58 11.31 32.68
CA THR A 516 -5.28 12.73 32.53
C THR A 516 -5.92 13.60 33.62
N GLY A 517 -6.88 13.06 34.38
CA GLY A 517 -7.70 13.82 35.31
C GLY A 517 -8.70 14.76 34.61
N THR A 518 -9.03 14.48 33.34
CA THR A 518 -10.03 15.25 32.57
C THR A 518 -11.43 14.94 33.10
N LEU A 519 -12.23 15.98 33.29
CA LEU A 519 -13.62 15.90 33.73
C LEU A 519 -14.56 16.03 32.53
N GLY A 520 -15.62 15.24 32.50
CA GLY A 520 -16.69 15.32 31.50
C GLY A 520 -17.30 13.96 31.16
N PRO A 521 -18.35 13.92 30.33
CA PRO A 521 -19.00 15.08 29.72
C PRO A 521 -19.72 15.97 30.75
N LEU A 522 -19.49 17.28 30.71
CA LEU A 522 -20.04 18.29 31.62
C LEU A 522 -21.40 18.78 31.12
N ALA A 523 -22.33 19.04 32.05
CA ALA A 523 -23.58 19.71 31.68
C ALA A 523 -23.32 21.18 31.31
N VAL A 524 -24.19 21.78 30.47
CA VAL A 524 -24.10 23.20 30.05
C VAL A 524 -24.01 24.16 31.25
N SER A 525 -24.60 23.80 32.40
CA SER A 525 -24.54 24.58 33.64
C SER A 525 -23.24 24.43 34.45
N GLN A 526 -22.34 23.52 34.06
CA GLN A 526 -21.07 23.19 34.74
C GLN A 526 -19.83 23.66 33.97
N GLN A 527 -20.00 24.28 32.80
CA GLN A 527 -18.90 24.94 32.08
C GLN A 527 -18.34 26.09 32.93
N SER A 528 -17.02 26.12 33.10
CA SER A 528 -16.37 26.90 34.15
C SER A 528 -16.01 28.32 33.72
N ASN A 529 -15.90 29.23 34.69
CA ASN A 529 -15.42 30.60 34.48
C ASN A 529 -13.90 30.61 34.18
N GLY A 530 -13.52 30.38 32.92
CA GLY A 530 -12.31 30.90 32.26
C GLY A 530 -10.92 30.38 32.66
N HIS A 531 -10.78 29.46 33.62
CA HIS A 531 -9.47 28.96 34.07
C HIS A 531 -9.11 27.52 33.64
N ASN A 532 -10.08 26.74 33.17
CA ASN A 532 -9.86 25.37 32.71
C ASN A 532 -9.64 25.33 31.20
N ILE A 533 -8.92 24.30 30.74
CA ILE A 533 -8.74 24.01 29.32
C ILE A 533 -9.93 23.16 28.89
N GLU A 534 -10.79 23.73 28.05
CA GLU A 534 -12.07 23.14 27.65
C GLU A 534 -12.07 22.83 26.15
N PHE A 535 -12.58 21.66 25.79
CA PHE A 535 -12.85 21.29 24.40
C PHE A 535 -14.09 20.40 24.37
N GLY A 536 -15.14 20.84 23.65
CA GLY A 536 -16.45 20.21 23.70
C GLY A 536 -17.00 20.18 25.13
N ASP A 537 -17.51 19.03 25.55
CA ASP A 537 -18.08 18.84 26.90
C ASP A 537 -17.05 18.40 27.94
N PHE A 538 -15.75 18.48 27.64
CA PHE A 538 -14.69 18.05 28.54
C PHE A 538 -13.82 19.22 28.99
N SER A 539 -13.39 19.19 30.24
CA SER A 539 -12.49 20.18 30.81
C SER A 539 -11.35 19.53 31.59
N MET A 540 -10.20 20.20 31.60
CA MET A 540 -9.04 19.78 32.36
C MET A 540 -8.48 21.00 33.10
N SER A 541 -8.34 20.87 34.41
CA SER A 541 -7.73 21.93 35.23
C SER A 541 -6.21 21.92 35.04
N ARG A 542 -5.59 23.07 35.34
CA ARG A 542 -4.13 23.21 35.32
C ARG A 542 -3.46 22.22 36.29
N GLU A 543 -4.07 22.01 37.45
CA GLU A 543 -3.57 21.10 38.50
C GLU A 543 -3.62 19.64 38.03
N ALA A 544 -4.72 19.22 37.40
CA ALA A 544 -4.83 17.89 36.82
C ALA A 544 -3.76 17.65 35.75
N ALA A 545 -3.51 18.64 34.89
CA ALA A 545 -2.48 18.56 33.86
C ALA A 545 -1.07 18.47 34.43
N ILE A 546 -0.76 19.24 35.48
CA ILE A 546 0.54 19.14 36.16
C ILE A 546 0.69 17.76 36.83
N SER A 547 -0.36 17.24 37.47
CA SER A 547 -0.34 15.89 38.07
C SER A 547 -0.04 14.83 37.01
N PHE A 548 -0.78 14.85 35.90
CA PHE A 548 -0.60 13.93 34.78
C PHE A 548 0.83 13.99 34.21
N LEU A 549 1.40 15.19 34.04
CA LEU A 549 2.79 15.35 33.59
C LEU A 549 3.78 14.72 34.58
N LYS A 550 3.60 14.96 35.88
CA LYS A 550 4.50 14.41 36.92
C LYS A 550 4.41 12.87 37.01
N GLU A 551 3.26 12.29 36.67
CA GLU A 551 3.05 10.84 36.62
C GLU A 551 3.78 10.15 35.45
N GLN A 552 4.28 10.89 34.45
CA GLN A 552 5.04 10.33 33.31
C GLN A 552 6.45 9.84 33.68
N GLY A 553 6.83 9.93 34.96
CA GLY A 553 8.06 9.38 35.51
C GLY A 553 9.04 10.44 36.03
N SER A 554 10.09 9.97 36.70
CA SER A 554 11.00 10.82 37.49
C SER A 554 11.67 11.94 36.70
N PHE A 555 12.00 11.70 35.43
CA PHE A 555 12.56 12.75 34.56
C PHE A 555 11.57 13.87 34.32
N VAL A 556 10.33 13.54 33.96
CA VAL A 556 9.30 14.53 33.66
C VAL A 556 8.94 15.28 34.94
N MET A 557 8.80 14.58 36.07
CA MET A 557 8.57 15.21 37.37
C MET A 557 9.65 16.25 37.71
N ASN A 558 10.93 15.89 37.57
CA ASN A 558 12.04 16.81 37.83
C ASN A 558 12.05 18.00 36.85
N ALA A 559 11.81 17.74 35.56
CA ALA A 559 11.75 18.79 34.53
C ALA A 559 10.60 19.76 34.78
N VAL A 560 9.42 19.27 35.14
CA VAL A 560 8.25 20.10 35.48
C VAL A 560 8.53 20.93 36.72
N ASN A 561 9.04 20.35 37.80
CA ASN A 561 9.38 21.10 39.03
C ASN A 561 10.39 22.22 38.74
N GLU A 562 11.39 21.98 37.89
CA GLU A 562 12.37 22.99 37.48
C GLU A 562 11.74 24.09 36.62
N LEU A 563 10.90 23.72 35.66
CA LEU A 563 10.20 24.67 34.79
C LEU A 563 9.21 25.52 35.59
N GLU A 564 8.50 24.96 36.57
CA GLU A 564 7.56 25.70 37.43
C GLU A 564 8.25 26.83 38.19
N VAL A 565 9.46 26.59 38.69
CA VAL A 565 10.22 27.56 39.49
C VAL A 565 10.98 28.54 38.59
N ASN A 566 11.70 28.04 37.59
CA ASN A 566 12.67 28.84 36.84
C ASN A 566 12.14 29.38 35.51
N PHE A 567 11.16 28.71 34.91
CA PHE A 567 10.65 29.02 33.56
C PHE A 567 9.12 28.88 33.47
N PRO A 568 8.34 29.63 34.26
CA PRO A 568 6.90 29.41 34.42
C PRO A 568 6.12 29.49 33.11
N ALA A 569 6.51 30.36 32.18
CA ALA A 569 5.90 30.45 30.85
C ALA A 569 6.14 29.18 30.00
N CYS A 570 7.31 28.55 30.13
CA CYS A 570 7.60 27.28 29.44
C CYS A 570 6.84 26.12 30.08
N CYS A 571 6.72 26.11 31.42
CA CYS A 571 5.87 25.15 32.11
C CYS A 571 4.40 25.28 31.66
N GLN A 572 3.90 26.51 31.58
CA GLN A 572 2.54 26.79 31.11
C GLN A 572 2.35 26.29 29.67
N ALA A 573 3.29 26.53 28.76
CA ALA A 573 3.20 26.04 27.39
C ALA A 573 3.15 24.50 27.30
N ALA A 574 3.92 23.78 28.14
CA ALA A 574 3.87 22.32 28.19
C ALA A 574 2.53 21.80 28.74
N VAL A 575 2.02 22.44 29.79
CA VAL A 575 0.71 22.14 30.39
C VAL A 575 -0.40 22.37 29.37
N GLU A 576 -0.44 23.54 28.74
CA GLU A 576 -1.45 23.90 27.74
C GLU A 576 -1.40 22.98 26.52
N SER A 577 -0.21 22.71 25.96
CA SER A 577 -0.08 21.83 24.79
C SER A 577 -0.56 20.41 25.09
N THR A 578 -0.18 19.87 26.26
CA THR A 578 -0.55 18.51 26.67
C THR A 578 -2.03 18.40 26.99
N ALA A 579 -2.58 19.36 27.73
CA ALA A 579 -4.00 19.37 28.08
C ALA A 579 -4.89 19.60 26.85
N ASN A 580 -4.55 20.53 25.96
CA ASN A 580 -5.28 20.72 24.70
C ASN A 580 -5.29 19.44 23.86
N PHE A 581 -4.17 18.73 23.76
CA PHE A 581 -4.11 17.45 23.06
C PHE A 581 -4.97 16.38 23.73
N ALA A 582 -4.84 16.21 25.05
CA ALA A 582 -5.60 15.23 25.82
C ALA A 582 -7.12 15.44 25.72
N VAL A 583 -7.59 16.65 26.02
CA VAL A 583 -9.03 16.98 25.98
C VAL A 583 -9.57 16.89 24.56
N SER A 584 -8.79 17.31 23.55
CA SER A 584 -9.17 17.15 22.13
C SER A 584 -9.37 15.69 21.73
N VAL A 585 -8.45 14.79 22.09
CA VAL A 585 -8.59 13.35 21.79
C VAL A 585 -9.82 12.78 22.49
N ILE A 586 -10.00 13.06 23.78
CA ILE A 586 -11.12 12.56 24.59
C ILE A 586 -12.46 13.03 24.01
N ALA A 587 -12.60 14.33 23.80
CA ALA A 587 -13.85 14.93 23.34
C ALA A 587 -14.23 14.51 21.92
N ARG A 588 -13.27 14.46 20.98
CA ARG A 588 -13.54 13.96 19.62
C ARG A 588 -13.91 12.48 19.62
N THR A 589 -13.25 11.66 20.44
CA THR A 589 -13.57 10.24 20.60
C THR A 589 -14.99 10.06 21.17
N HIS A 590 -15.36 10.86 22.17
CA HIS A 590 -16.71 10.86 22.74
C HIS A 590 -17.77 11.33 21.71
N GLN A 591 -17.48 12.35 20.92
CA GLN A 591 -18.37 12.82 19.86
C GLN A 591 -18.66 11.72 18.83
N ILE A 592 -17.65 10.93 18.44
CA ILE A 592 -17.83 9.78 17.55
C ILE A 592 -18.83 8.76 18.14
N MET A 593 -18.80 8.54 19.45
CA MET A 593 -19.77 7.64 20.10
C MET A 593 -21.20 8.18 19.97
N LEU A 594 -21.40 9.48 20.17
CA LEU A 594 -22.71 10.13 20.01
C LEU A 594 -23.20 10.05 18.56
N GLU A 595 -22.33 10.34 17.59
CA GLU A 595 -22.64 10.22 16.16
C GLU A 595 -23.04 8.78 15.79
N CYS A 596 -22.40 7.75 16.36
CA CYS A 596 -22.78 6.35 16.13
C CYS A 596 -24.19 6.02 16.65
N ASP A 597 -24.57 6.58 17.81
CA ASP A 597 -25.90 6.39 18.39
C ASP A 597 -26.98 7.12 17.58
N GLU A 598 -26.70 8.33 17.10
CA GLU A 598 -27.59 9.08 16.21
C GLU A 598 -27.78 8.40 14.84
N ASN A 599 -26.72 7.82 14.27
CA ASN A 599 -26.78 7.10 13.01
C ASN A 599 -27.68 5.85 13.11
N SER A 600 -27.62 5.16 14.25
CA SER A 600 -28.47 4.00 14.56
C SER A 600 -29.96 4.38 14.66
N ASN A 601 -30.26 5.60 15.14
CA ASN A 601 -31.62 6.13 15.23
C ASN A 601 -32.14 6.68 13.90
N SER A 602 -31.28 7.33 13.11
CA SER A 602 -31.65 7.99 11.84
C SER A 602 -31.97 7.01 10.70
N THR A 603 -31.60 5.74 10.84
CA THR A 603 -31.77 4.71 9.81
C THR A 603 -32.66 3.57 10.29
N ALA A 604 -33.88 3.89 10.73
CA ALA A 604 -34.80 2.94 11.38
C ALA A 604 -35.09 1.62 10.61
N SER A 605 -34.92 1.56 9.28
CA SER A 605 -35.07 0.33 8.46
C SER A 605 -33.80 -0.54 8.37
N VAL A 606 -32.68 -0.10 8.96
CA VAL A 606 -31.33 -0.71 8.89
C VAL A 606 -30.97 -1.43 10.21
N ASN A 607 -31.91 -1.44 11.17
CA ASN A 607 -31.68 -1.91 12.55
C ASN A 607 -31.81 -3.42 12.71
N THR A 608 -30.82 -4.17 12.21
CA THR A 608 -30.55 -5.52 12.72
C THR A 608 -29.19 -5.52 13.40
N ALA A 609 -29.16 -5.81 14.70
CA ALA A 609 -27.90 -5.98 15.42
C ALA A 609 -27.05 -7.04 14.70
N MET A 610 -25.81 -6.69 14.42
CA MET A 610 -24.91 -7.54 13.66
C MET A 610 -24.61 -8.83 14.44
N PRO A 611 -24.92 -10.01 13.87
CA PRO A 611 -24.69 -11.27 14.57
C PRO A 611 -23.20 -11.57 14.74
N PRO A 612 -22.82 -12.32 15.78
CA PRO A 612 -21.52 -12.96 15.88
C PRO A 612 -21.21 -13.81 14.66
N PHE A 613 -19.98 -13.69 14.15
CA PHE A 613 -19.53 -14.41 12.96
C PHE A 613 -18.15 -15.09 13.12
N LEU A 614 -17.48 -14.88 14.26
CA LEU A 614 -16.26 -15.59 14.61
C LEU A 614 -16.57 -16.82 15.47
N PRO A 615 -15.85 -17.94 15.33
CA PRO A 615 -16.12 -19.17 16.07
C PRO A 615 -16.12 -18.96 17.59
N GLN A 616 -15.16 -18.18 18.11
CA GLN A 616 -15.01 -17.93 19.56
C GLN A 616 -16.18 -17.17 20.20
N GLU A 617 -16.93 -16.40 19.41
CA GLU A 617 -18.10 -15.66 19.89
C GLU A 617 -19.40 -16.40 19.54
N LEU A 618 -19.40 -17.06 18.40
CA LEU A 618 -20.52 -17.85 17.91
C LEU A 618 -20.78 -19.07 18.81
N CYS A 619 -19.75 -19.79 19.26
CA CYS A 619 -19.92 -20.92 20.19
C CYS A 619 -20.53 -20.51 21.54
N LYS A 620 -20.42 -19.24 21.93
CA LYS A 620 -21.03 -18.68 23.15
C LYS A 620 -22.47 -18.22 22.92
N THR A 621 -22.88 -17.97 21.67
CA THR A 621 -24.20 -17.41 21.30
C THR A 621 -25.34 -18.41 21.38
N ARG A 622 -26.36 -18.16 22.23
CA ARG A 622 -27.50 -19.08 22.40
C ARG A 622 -28.17 -19.43 21.05
N ASN A 623 -28.54 -20.70 20.87
CA ASN A 623 -29.14 -21.16 19.60
C ASN A 623 -30.40 -20.39 19.19
N GLN A 624 -31.25 -20.03 20.15
CA GLN A 624 -32.45 -19.21 19.89
C GLN A 624 -32.11 -17.84 19.27
N LEU A 625 -31.03 -17.20 19.73
CA LEU A 625 -30.58 -15.92 19.18
C LEU A 625 -30.01 -16.11 17.77
N PHE A 626 -29.19 -17.13 17.57
CA PHE A 626 -28.68 -17.47 16.24
C PHE A 626 -29.81 -17.76 15.24
N ALA A 627 -30.80 -18.57 15.63
CA ALA A 627 -31.97 -18.86 14.80
C ALA A 627 -32.75 -17.59 14.44
N THR A 628 -32.82 -16.60 15.33
CA THR A 628 -33.43 -15.29 15.04
C THR A 628 -32.66 -14.55 13.94
N HIS A 629 -31.32 -14.56 14.00
CA HIS A 629 -30.48 -13.95 12.98
C HIS A 629 -30.58 -14.67 11.63
N LEU A 630 -30.61 -16.01 11.63
CA LEU A 630 -30.82 -16.80 10.43
C LEU A 630 -32.20 -16.51 9.81
N GLN A 631 -33.24 -16.41 10.65
CA GLN A 631 -34.60 -16.10 10.21
C GLN A 631 -34.70 -14.68 9.62
N ALA A 632 -34.00 -13.71 10.19
CA ALA A 632 -33.94 -12.34 9.66
C ALA A 632 -33.35 -12.26 8.25
N GLN A 633 -32.54 -13.25 7.86
CA GLN A 633 -31.94 -13.39 6.54
C GLN A 633 -32.60 -14.44 5.65
N ARG A 634 -33.68 -15.10 6.10
CA ARG A 634 -34.25 -16.27 5.41
C ARG A 634 -34.66 -15.99 3.97
N VAL A 635 -35.26 -14.83 3.70
CA VAL A 635 -35.69 -14.44 2.33
C VAL A 635 -34.50 -14.38 1.37
N ARG A 636 -33.36 -13.84 1.85
CA ARG A 636 -32.10 -13.76 1.10
C ARG A 636 -31.45 -15.13 0.96
N LEU A 637 -31.39 -15.91 2.04
CA LEU A 637 -30.81 -17.26 2.03
C LEU A 637 -31.54 -18.20 1.05
N LEU A 638 -32.87 -18.13 0.98
CA LEU A 638 -33.67 -18.96 0.06
C LEU A 638 -33.43 -18.66 -1.43
N GLN A 639 -32.75 -17.58 -1.77
CA GLN A 639 -32.33 -17.32 -3.16
C GLN A 639 -31.14 -18.18 -3.59
N HIS A 640 -30.38 -18.72 -2.62
CA HIS A 640 -29.13 -19.42 -2.88
C HIS A 640 -29.10 -20.83 -2.29
N TYR A 641 -29.64 -21.02 -1.09
CA TYR A 641 -29.66 -22.29 -0.37
C TYR A 641 -31.05 -22.93 -0.41
N SER A 642 -31.09 -24.27 -0.41
CA SER A 642 -32.32 -25.02 -0.16
C SER A 642 -32.77 -24.86 1.30
N ALA A 643 -34.05 -25.18 1.58
CA ALA A 643 -34.56 -25.18 2.95
C ALA A 643 -33.72 -26.10 3.87
N ASP A 644 -33.34 -27.29 3.38
CA ASP A 644 -32.49 -28.24 4.09
C ASP A 644 -31.09 -27.68 4.38
N GLN A 645 -30.49 -26.97 3.42
CA GLN A 645 -29.19 -26.32 3.63
C GLN A 645 -29.27 -25.20 4.69
N ILE A 646 -30.38 -24.46 4.75
CA ILE A 646 -30.61 -23.45 5.78
C ILE A 646 -30.74 -24.12 7.16
N GLU A 647 -31.45 -25.24 7.26
CA GLU A 647 -31.51 -26.03 8.51
C GLU A 647 -30.14 -26.59 8.90
N GLN A 648 -29.34 -27.02 7.93
CA GLN A 648 -27.95 -27.47 8.15
C GLN A 648 -27.06 -26.35 8.71
N ILE A 649 -27.25 -25.09 8.32
CA ILE A 649 -26.52 -23.95 8.92
C ILE A 649 -26.81 -23.89 10.43
N GLU A 650 -28.07 -24.06 10.84
CA GLU A 650 -28.46 -24.08 12.25
C GLU A 650 -27.93 -25.32 12.98
N ASP A 651 -27.96 -26.50 12.34
CA ASP A 651 -27.35 -27.72 12.89
C ASP A 651 -25.85 -27.56 13.13
N GLN A 652 -25.11 -27.02 12.16
CA GLN A 652 -23.67 -26.76 12.30
C GLN A 652 -23.38 -25.80 13.45
N HIS A 653 -24.22 -24.80 13.67
CA HIS A 653 -24.13 -23.93 14.83
C HIS A 653 -24.35 -24.69 16.15
N ARG A 654 -25.39 -25.54 16.24
CA ARG A 654 -25.63 -26.39 17.42
C ARG A 654 -24.44 -27.31 17.68
N MET A 655 -23.90 -27.94 16.64
CA MET A 655 -22.74 -28.83 16.74
C MET A 655 -21.49 -28.10 17.24
N LEU A 656 -21.21 -26.90 16.73
CA LEU A 656 -20.10 -26.05 17.22
C LEU A 656 -20.24 -25.76 18.71
N ARG A 657 -21.44 -25.37 19.16
CA ARG A 657 -21.72 -25.10 20.57
C ARG A 657 -21.54 -26.33 21.45
N THR A 658 -22.12 -27.46 21.05
CA THR A 658 -22.02 -28.72 21.78
C THR A 658 -20.57 -29.20 21.88
N SER A 659 -19.81 -29.09 20.79
CA SER A 659 -18.38 -29.46 20.78
C SER A 659 -17.59 -28.56 21.73
N TYR A 660 -17.82 -27.25 21.72
CA TYR A 660 -17.17 -26.31 22.64
C TYR A 660 -17.49 -26.59 24.12
N GLN A 661 -18.70 -27.06 24.43
CA GLN A 661 -19.13 -27.34 25.80
C GLN A 661 -18.68 -28.70 26.33
N LEU A 662 -18.58 -29.72 25.47
CA LEU A 662 -18.34 -31.10 25.87
C LEU A 662 -16.89 -31.56 25.64
N ASP A 663 -16.18 -30.97 24.68
CA ASP A 663 -14.80 -31.33 24.33
C ASP A 663 -13.84 -30.23 24.80
N GLU A 664 -13.04 -30.56 25.81
CA GLU A 664 -12.06 -29.65 26.39
C GLU A 664 -11.01 -29.21 25.35
N HIS A 665 -10.58 -30.11 24.46
CA HIS A 665 -9.59 -29.78 23.44
C HIS A 665 -10.15 -28.75 22.45
N VAL A 666 -11.40 -28.94 22.00
CA VAL A 666 -12.09 -27.97 21.13
C VAL A 666 -12.24 -26.61 21.83
N SER A 667 -12.61 -26.62 23.12
CA SER A 667 -12.73 -25.39 23.90
C SER A 667 -11.39 -24.64 24.02
N GLN A 668 -10.29 -25.35 24.26
CA GLN A 668 -8.94 -24.77 24.35
C GLN A 668 -8.49 -24.19 23.01
N VAL A 669 -8.71 -24.91 21.90
CA VAL A 669 -8.39 -24.43 20.55
C VAL A 669 -9.17 -23.16 20.21
N ILE A 670 -10.48 -23.14 20.46
CA ILE A 670 -11.32 -21.98 20.17
C ILE A 670 -10.97 -20.79 21.07
N ASN A 671 -10.70 -21.02 22.36
CA ASN A 671 -10.32 -19.94 23.30
C ASN A 671 -8.91 -19.40 23.03
N ALA A 672 -8.04 -20.18 22.37
CA ALA A 672 -6.71 -19.74 21.97
C ALA A 672 -6.72 -18.82 20.72
N ILE A 673 -7.85 -18.72 20.01
CA ILE A 673 -7.98 -17.83 18.85
C ILE A 673 -7.93 -16.37 19.33
N PRO A 674 -6.96 -15.55 18.90
CA PRO A 674 -6.88 -14.16 19.30
C PRO A 674 -8.09 -13.35 18.83
N GLY A 675 -8.58 -12.40 19.64
CA GLY A 675 -9.68 -11.50 19.23
C GLY A 675 -9.36 -10.62 18.00
N THR A 676 -8.08 -10.50 17.66
CA THR A 676 -7.54 -9.78 16.50
C THR A 676 -7.29 -10.67 15.28
N CYS A 677 -7.55 -11.98 15.34
CA CYS A 677 -7.34 -12.89 14.21
C CYS A 677 -8.24 -12.49 13.03
N SER A 678 -7.79 -12.72 11.80
CA SER A 678 -8.63 -12.53 10.61
C SER A 678 -9.76 -13.57 10.53
N PHE A 679 -10.78 -13.31 9.71
CA PHE A 679 -11.84 -14.28 9.43
C PHE A 679 -11.27 -15.58 8.84
N ALA A 680 -10.33 -15.47 7.91
CA ALA A 680 -9.68 -16.61 7.26
C ALA A 680 -8.91 -17.49 8.26
N GLU A 681 -8.18 -16.88 9.20
CA GLU A 681 -7.45 -17.61 10.24
C GLU A 681 -8.42 -18.32 11.20
N ALA A 682 -9.48 -17.64 11.62
CA ALA A 682 -10.47 -18.20 12.54
C ALA A 682 -11.22 -19.40 11.95
N TRP A 683 -11.48 -19.37 10.64
CA TRP A 683 -12.29 -20.36 9.92
C TRP A 683 -11.49 -21.29 9.00
N LYS A 684 -10.15 -21.30 9.11
CA LYS A 684 -9.22 -21.95 8.17
C LYS A 684 -9.63 -23.37 7.78
N ASP A 685 -9.91 -24.22 8.77
CA ASP A 685 -10.22 -25.64 8.53
C ASP A 685 -11.73 -25.89 8.37
N ALA A 686 -12.57 -24.88 8.65
CA ALA A 686 -14.03 -24.98 8.73
C ALA A 686 -14.53 -26.22 9.51
N ARG A 687 -13.72 -26.71 10.47
CA ARG A 687 -13.97 -27.91 11.24
C ARG A 687 -13.62 -27.71 12.69
N PHE A 688 -14.53 -28.11 13.57
CA PHE A 688 -14.34 -28.03 15.02
C PHE A 688 -14.75 -29.36 15.65
N GLY A 689 -13.83 -30.01 16.37
CA GLY A 689 -14.09 -31.34 16.94
C GLY A 689 -14.42 -32.42 15.90
N GLY A 690 -13.83 -32.32 14.70
CA GLY A 690 -14.12 -33.22 13.57
C GLY A 690 -15.40 -32.90 12.79
N ASN A 691 -16.26 -32.02 13.30
CA ASN A 691 -17.52 -31.64 12.66
C ASN A 691 -17.30 -30.65 11.52
N ASP A 692 -18.07 -30.79 10.43
CA ASP A 692 -18.05 -29.87 9.29
C ASP A 692 -18.90 -28.62 9.59
N CYS A 693 -18.30 -27.44 9.42
CA CYS A 693 -18.95 -26.15 9.63
C CYS A 693 -18.86 -25.24 8.37
N ARG A 694 -18.74 -25.82 7.17
CA ARG A 694 -18.59 -25.04 5.92
C ARG A 694 -19.77 -24.12 5.59
N LEU A 695 -21.00 -24.58 5.72
CA LEU A 695 -22.19 -23.74 5.45
C LEU A 695 -22.33 -22.62 6.50
N LEU A 696 -22.02 -22.94 7.76
CA LEU A 696 -21.96 -21.94 8.82
C LEU A 696 -20.88 -20.89 8.56
N ARG A 697 -19.71 -21.29 8.06
CA ARG A 697 -18.64 -20.37 7.65
C ARG A 697 -19.12 -19.45 6.52
N GLU A 698 -19.72 -19.97 5.46
CA GLU A 698 -20.23 -19.15 4.34
C GLU A 698 -21.28 -18.14 4.81
N PHE A 699 -22.19 -18.55 5.68
CA PHE A 699 -23.15 -17.65 6.33
C PHE A 699 -22.42 -16.55 7.12
N CYS A 700 -21.48 -16.91 7.98
CA CYS A 700 -20.70 -15.96 8.77
C CYS A 700 -19.81 -15.04 7.91
N GLY A 701 -19.33 -15.52 6.76
CA GLY A 701 -18.45 -14.80 5.85
C GLY A 701 -19.09 -13.55 5.27
N ALA A 702 -20.32 -13.66 4.76
CA ALA A 702 -21.01 -12.49 4.24
C ALA A 702 -21.39 -11.48 5.34
N ILE A 703 -21.70 -11.96 6.55
CA ILE A 703 -21.88 -11.09 7.72
C ILE A 703 -20.57 -10.35 8.01
N ALA A 704 -19.43 -11.06 8.02
CA ALA A 704 -18.11 -10.47 8.25
C ALA A 704 -17.80 -9.37 7.22
N CYS A 705 -18.14 -9.56 5.94
CA CYS A 705 -18.00 -8.53 4.91
C CYS A 705 -18.81 -7.26 5.20
N ALA A 706 -19.99 -7.38 5.78
CA ALA A 706 -20.82 -6.24 6.20
C ALA A 706 -20.34 -5.59 7.51
N ALA A 707 -19.46 -6.28 8.25
CA ALA A 707 -19.04 -5.92 9.59
C ALA A 707 -17.67 -5.23 9.63
N ILE A 708 -16.76 -5.58 8.74
CA ILE A 708 -15.36 -5.15 8.81
C ILE A 708 -15.17 -3.78 8.15
N ASP A 709 -14.44 -2.90 8.82
CA ASP A 709 -14.11 -1.56 8.30
C ASP A 709 -13.37 -1.67 6.96
N PRO A 710 -13.70 -0.81 5.98
CA PRO A 710 -13.09 -0.83 4.67
C PRO A 710 -11.56 -0.84 4.63
N ARG A 711 -10.91 -0.08 5.51
CA ARG A 711 -9.45 0.02 5.56
C ARG A 711 -8.80 -1.18 6.23
N ALA A 712 -9.51 -1.86 7.12
CA ALA A 712 -8.99 -3.07 7.77
C ALA A 712 -8.84 -4.22 6.75
N LEU A 713 -9.74 -4.31 5.78
CA LEU A 713 -9.73 -5.36 4.75
C LEU A 713 -8.66 -5.13 3.66
N LYS A 714 -8.46 -3.87 3.22
CA LYS A 714 -7.46 -3.51 2.20
C LYS A 714 -6.02 -3.86 2.61
N ASN A 715 -5.67 -3.62 3.87
CA ASN A 715 -4.33 -3.93 4.39
C ASN A 715 -4.02 -5.44 4.41
N ALA A 716 -5.04 -6.31 4.31
CA ALA A 716 -4.85 -7.76 4.23
C ALA A 716 -4.69 -8.26 2.78
N SER A 717 -5.33 -7.62 1.80
CA SER A 717 -5.30 -8.04 0.40
C SER A 717 -4.12 -7.47 -0.41
N GLU A 718 -3.61 -6.30 -0.06
CA GLU A 718 -2.44 -5.71 -0.74
C GLU A 718 -1.13 -6.48 -0.47
N ALA A 719 -1.08 -7.29 0.60
CA ALA A 719 0.05 -8.16 0.91
C ALA A 719 0.18 -9.38 -0.04
N GLU A 720 -0.85 -9.69 -0.84
CA GLU A 720 -0.85 -10.83 -1.76
C GLU A 720 -0.58 -10.47 -3.23
N PHE A 721 -0.41 -9.19 -3.56
CA PHE A 721 -0.08 -8.73 -4.92
C PHE A 721 1.09 -7.73 -4.93
N CYS A 722 2.27 -8.20 -4.52
CA CYS A 722 3.58 -7.64 -4.90
C CYS A 722 4.52 -8.76 -5.34
#